data_AF-A0A067GVD8-F1
#
_entry.id   AF-A0A067GVD8-F1
#
_cell.length_a   1.000
_cell.length_b   1.000
_cell.length_c   1.000
_cell.angle_alpha   90.00
_cell.angle_beta   90.00
_cell.angle_gamma   90.00
#
_symmetry.space_group_name_H-M   'P 1'
#
loop_
_entity.id
_entity.type
_entity.pdbx_description
1 polymer ?
#
loop_
_entity_poly.entity_id
_entity_poly.type
_entity_poly.pdbx_seq_one_letter_code
_entity_poly.pdbx_strand_id
1 'polypeptide(L)'
;MYTHSILSGSTTFPVFANTKPFSFHQFHTLSHTLGFCIPKPLLSSNSIQFQASYKSPKSFFPTEHKLTDADEAADEYDDDIDDDDDEEAADEYDDVSGEVSDEIQQSDDEFEVSSDSSPAPSWREEFKWQRVEKLCNEVKEFGNEMIDVDELASIYDFRIDKFQRSSIEAFLRGSSVVVSAPTSSGKTLIAEAAAVATVANQRRIFYTTPLKALSNQKFREFRETFGDNNVGLLTGDSAINREAQILIMTTEILRNMLYQSVGMVSSESGLFDVDVIVLDEVHYLSDISRGTVWEEIIIYCPKEVQIICLSATVANADELAGWIGQIHGKTELITSSRRPVPLTWYFSTKTALLPLLDEKGKHMNRKLSLNYLQLSTSEVKPYKDGGSRRRNSRKHADMNSNNIVTSFGQHQLSKNSINAIRRSQVPQVIDTLWHLRSRDMLPAIWFIFNRRGCDAAVQYLEDCNLLDECEMSEVELALKRFRILYPDAVREPAIKGLLKGVAAHHAGCLPIWKSFIEELFQRGLVKVVFATETLAAGINMPARTAVLSSLSKRTASGRIQLTSNELFQMAGRAGRRGIDNRGHVVLVQTPYEGAEECCKLLFAGVEPLVSQFTASYGMVLNLLAGAKVMHLSNESDDMKALQAGRSLEEARKLVEQSFGNYVGSNVMLAAKDELCKIQKETDVLTSEISDDAIDRKSRRLLSEAAYKEMANLQEELKAEKRFRTELRRRMELKRFSALKDILKDFENGHLPFLCLQYKDSEGVEHSVPAVYLGKFDSLDSSKLKNMASINDSFALNRLAQSNGDDYDTQDVKPSYYVALGSDNTWYTFTEKWIKTVYRIGFPNVALAQGDALPRETMSLLLDKGEMLWEKLADSEFGGLWCMEGSLETWSWSLNVPVLSSLSESDEVLHMSFEYHDAVENYKEQRTKVARLKKKIARTEGFKEYKKIVDTVKFTEEKIKRLKARSKRLTKRIEQIEPSGWKEFLRISNVIHETRALDINTQVIFPLGETAAAIRGENELWLAMVLRNKILLDLKPAQLAAVCASLVSEGIKVRLWKNNSSIYEPSTTVINVINVLDEHRSSFLELQEKHGVEIPCCLDSQFSGMVEAWASGLTWREMMMDCALDDGDLARLLRRTIDLLAQIPKLPDVDQRLQKNAVDASNVMDRPPISELAG
;
A
#
# COMPACT_ATOMS: atom_id res chain seq x y z
N MET A 1 -32.60 23.76 -49.14
CA MET A 1 -33.03 24.18 -50.50
C MET A 1 -31.94 25.08 -51.09
N TYR A 2 -31.80 25.09 -52.42
CA TYR A 2 -31.03 26.00 -53.31
C TYR A 2 -29.94 26.92 -52.68
N THR A 3 -28.60 26.84 -52.90
CA THR A 3 -27.67 26.48 -54.01
C THR A 3 -27.00 27.70 -54.71
N HIS A 4 -25.68 27.58 -54.95
CA HIS A 4 -24.83 28.33 -55.90
C HIS A 4 -24.36 29.77 -55.50
N SER A 5 -23.18 30.29 -55.94
CA SER A 5 -21.93 29.68 -56.46
C SER A 5 -20.80 30.73 -56.70
N ILE A 6 -19.63 30.28 -57.18
CA ILE A 6 -18.65 30.97 -58.07
C ILE A 6 -17.56 31.92 -57.45
N LEU A 7 -16.29 31.44 -57.52
CA LEU A 7 -15.02 32.06 -58.01
C LEU A 7 -14.56 33.49 -57.54
N SER A 8 -13.26 33.86 -57.48
CA SER A 8 -11.96 33.13 -57.56
C SER A 8 -10.72 34.05 -57.36
N GLY A 9 -9.58 33.50 -56.91
CA GLY A 9 -8.20 34.00 -57.16
C GLY A 9 -7.41 34.37 -55.89
N SER A 10 -6.20 33.87 -55.56
CA SER A 10 -4.94 33.53 -56.30
C SER A 10 -4.09 34.78 -56.65
N THR A 11 -2.76 34.87 -56.47
CA THR A 11 -1.63 33.89 -56.32
C THR A 11 -0.61 34.44 -55.26
N THR A 12 0.65 34.00 -55.00
CA THR A 12 1.69 33.15 -55.66
C THR A 12 2.56 32.37 -54.63
N PHE A 13 3.36 31.41 -55.14
CA PHE A 13 4.62 30.89 -54.55
C PHE A 13 5.50 30.31 -55.71
N PRO A 14 6.82 30.56 -55.79
CA PRO A 14 7.77 29.88 -56.70
C PRO A 14 8.83 29.02 -55.94
N VAL A 15 9.69 28.10 -56.46
CA VAL A 15 10.01 27.37 -57.74
C VAL A 15 11.25 26.47 -57.38
N PHE A 16 11.63 25.26 -57.86
CA PHE A 16 11.22 24.17 -58.80
C PHE A 16 11.89 22.83 -58.32
N ALA A 17 11.54 21.59 -58.72
CA ALA A 17 11.66 20.83 -60.00
C ALA A 17 13.13 20.58 -60.47
N ASN A 18 13.60 19.43 -61.02
CA ASN A 18 13.09 18.15 -61.60
C ASN A 18 14.27 17.09 -61.57
N THR A 19 14.31 15.77 -61.95
CA THR A 19 13.48 14.64 -62.52
C THR A 19 14.26 13.31 -62.20
N LYS A 20 13.72 12.06 -62.05
CA LYS A 20 13.20 11.01 -63.01
C LYS A 20 14.17 10.55 -64.14
N PRO A 21 14.08 9.31 -64.74
CA PRO A 21 13.09 8.20 -64.58
C PRO A 21 13.58 6.70 -64.55
N PHE A 22 12.66 5.77 -64.24
CA PHE A 22 12.42 4.35 -64.67
C PHE A 22 13.49 3.42 -65.31
N SER A 23 13.43 2.11 -64.95
CA SER A 23 12.96 1.01 -65.86
C SER A 23 12.92 -0.40 -65.21
N PHE A 24 12.19 -1.34 -65.83
CA PHE A 24 12.12 -2.79 -65.53
C PHE A 24 13.08 -3.58 -66.42
N HIS A 25 13.54 -4.76 -65.99
CA HIS A 25 13.64 -5.93 -66.88
C HIS A 25 13.68 -7.27 -66.12
N GLN A 26 13.79 -8.38 -66.86
CA GLN A 26 13.32 -9.72 -66.48
C GLN A 26 14.29 -10.79 -67.02
N PHE A 27 14.34 -11.96 -66.35
CA PHE A 27 15.03 -13.20 -66.75
C PHE A 27 16.56 -13.14 -67.01
N HIS A 28 17.29 -14.00 -66.29
CA HIS A 28 18.11 -15.02 -66.96
C HIS A 28 18.24 -16.27 -66.09
N THR A 29 17.84 -17.42 -66.62
CA THR A 29 18.09 -18.76 -66.08
C THR A 29 19.21 -19.43 -66.86
N LEU A 30 20.13 -20.13 -66.17
CA LEU A 30 21.09 -21.14 -66.64
C LEU A 30 21.90 -21.56 -65.38
N SER A 31 22.33 -22.79 -65.08
CA SER A 31 21.75 -24.15 -65.12
C SER A 31 22.94 -25.14 -65.10
N HIS A 32 23.09 -25.96 -64.04
CA HIS A 32 24.09 -27.04 -63.91
C HIS A 32 25.58 -26.58 -63.93
N THR A 33 26.59 -27.34 -63.50
CA THR A 33 26.76 -28.80 -63.26
C THR A 33 27.47 -29.15 -61.94
N LEU A 34 27.46 -30.44 -61.58
CA LEU A 34 28.21 -31.05 -60.48
C LEU A 34 29.72 -31.24 -60.80
N GLY A 35 30.55 -31.31 -59.75
CA GLY A 35 31.90 -31.88 -59.78
C GLY A 35 32.06 -32.89 -58.63
N PHE A 36 32.60 -34.09 -58.90
CA PHE A 36 32.57 -35.25 -57.99
C PHE A 36 33.97 -35.87 -57.79
N CYS A 37 34.21 -36.45 -56.60
CA CYS A 37 35.33 -37.37 -56.26
C CYS A 37 36.75 -36.73 -56.27
N ILE A 38 37.78 -37.26 -55.58
CA ILE A 38 38.24 -38.65 -55.36
C ILE A 38 38.71 -38.91 -53.89
N PRO A 39 38.80 -40.18 -53.38
CA PRO A 39 38.52 -40.47 -51.96
C PRO A 39 39.52 -41.40 -51.18
N LYS A 40 39.13 -41.77 -49.93
CA LYS A 40 39.55 -42.95 -49.09
C LYS A 40 40.96 -42.93 -48.45
N PRO A 41 41.26 -43.83 -47.48
CA PRO A 41 40.43 -44.54 -46.45
C PRO A 41 40.96 -44.26 -45.00
N LEU A 42 40.55 -44.81 -43.85
CA LEU A 42 40.12 -46.17 -43.40
C LEU A 42 39.26 -46.11 -42.11
N LEU A 43 38.31 -47.06 -41.98
CA LEU A 43 37.96 -48.00 -40.87
C LEU A 43 38.27 -47.62 -39.38
N SER A 44 37.49 -47.99 -38.36
CA SER A 44 36.38 -48.98 -38.16
C SER A 44 35.45 -48.50 -37.00
N SER A 45 34.11 -48.63 -37.00
CA SER A 45 33.26 -49.81 -36.69
C SER A 45 33.72 -50.66 -35.47
N ASN A 46 32.88 -51.13 -34.52
CA ASN A 46 31.40 -51.08 -34.43
C ASN A 46 30.84 -51.37 -33.00
N SER A 47 29.57 -50.96 -32.78
CA SER A 47 28.50 -51.60 -31.95
C SER A 47 28.65 -52.07 -30.48
N ILE A 48 27.79 -51.50 -29.61
CA ILE A 48 26.81 -52.15 -28.67
C ILE A 48 27.27 -53.29 -27.73
N GLN A 49 27.10 -53.14 -26.39
CA GLN A 49 26.22 -53.98 -25.53
C GLN A 49 26.15 -53.56 -24.04
N PHE A 50 25.23 -54.23 -23.31
CA PHE A 50 24.94 -54.21 -21.85
C PHE A 50 26.18 -54.64 -21.00
N GLN A 51 26.22 -54.61 -19.65
CA GLN A 51 25.17 -54.90 -18.66
C GLN A 51 25.53 -54.33 -17.26
N ALA A 52 24.62 -54.46 -16.28
CA ALA A 52 24.84 -54.09 -14.88
C ALA A 52 25.44 -55.24 -14.04
N SER A 53 26.10 -54.93 -12.90
CA SER A 53 25.85 -55.53 -11.56
C SER A 53 27.03 -55.44 -10.56
N TYR A 54 26.72 -54.90 -9.37
CA TYR A 54 27.06 -55.34 -8.00
C TYR A 54 28.47 -55.68 -7.46
N LYS A 55 28.63 -55.21 -6.20
CA LYS A 55 29.41 -55.70 -5.03
C LYS A 55 30.87 -55.25 -4.83
N SER A 56 31.18 -55.04 -3.54
CA SER A 56 32.45 -54.58 -2.95
C SER A 56 33.32 -55.78 -2.48
N PRO A 57 34.54 -55.57 -1.93
CA PRO A 57 34.64 -55.41 -0.46
C PRO A 57 35.88 -54.64 0.14
N LYS A 58 35.69 -54.14 1.37
CA LYS A 58 36.60 -54.16 2.56
C LYS A 58 37.99 -53.45 2.60
N SER A 59 38.05 -52.42 3.48
CA SER A 59 38.98 -52.17 4.62
C SER A 59 40.52 -52.17 4.49
N PHE A 60 41.18 -51.18 5.12
CA PHE A 60 42.11 -51.34 6.28
C PHE A 60 42.58 -49.98 6.87
N PHE A 61 42.87 -49.92 8.19
CA PHE A 61 43.54 -48.79 8.89
C PHE A 61 45.00 -49.18 9.26
N PRO A 62 45.91 -48.21 9.53
CA PRO A 62 46.41 -48.06 10.92
C PRO A 62 46.90 -46.64 11.38
N THR A 63 46.48 -46.27 12.60
CA THR A 63 47.18 -45.60 13.75
C THR A 63 48.40 -44.64 13.64
N GLU A 64 48.23 -43.47 14.28
CA GLU A 64 49.07 -42.83 15.35
C GLU A 64 50.33 -41.94 15.11
N HIS A 65 50.60 -41.13 16.16
CA HIS A 65 51.76 -40.28 16.53
C HIS A 65 51.93 -38.85 15.92
N LYS A 66 52.55 -37.85 16.60
CA LYS A 66 52.50 -37.35 18.02
C LYS A 66 53.41 -36.10 18.20
N LEU A 67 53.07 -35.18 19.13
CA LEU A 67 53.92 -34.09 19.71
C LEU A 67 54.38 -32.98 18.70
N THR A 68 54.84 -31.76 19.06
CA THR A 68 55.17 -31.01 20.32
C THR A 68 54.47 -29.62 20.28
N ASP A 69 54.05 -28.96 21.35
CA ASP A 69 54.78 -28.31 22.48
C ASP A 69 55.76 -27.18 22.01
N ALA A 70 55.86 -25.98 22.63
CA ALA A 70 55.09 -25.32 23.72
C ALA A 70 55.39 -23.78 23.81
N ASP A 71 55.02 -23.16 24.95
CA ASP A 71 55.47 -21.87 25.55
C ASP A 71 54.88 -20.51 25.03
N GLU A 72 54.63 -19.48 25.87
CA GLU A 72 54.05 -19.37 27.24
C GLU A 72 53.73 -17.89 27.61
N ALA A 73 53.21 -17.63 28.83
CA ALA A 73 52.83 -16.34 29.47
C ALA A 73 51.50 -15.70 28.95
N ALA A 74 50.40 -15.52 29.71
CA ALA A 74 50.14 -15.25 31.15
C ALA A 74 50.38 -13.76 31.55
N ASP A 75 49.52 -13.05 32.30
CA ASP A 75 48.44 -13.44 33.24
C ASP A 75 47.22 -12.47 33.25
N GLU A 76 46.05 -13.01 33.66
CA GLU A 76 45.01 -12.56 34.64
C GLU A 76 44.73 -11.05 34.91
N TYR A 77 43.58 -10.56 35.44
CA TYR A 77 42.16 -10.95 35.71
C TYR A 77 41.43 -9.62 36.09
N ASP A 78 40.10 -9.35 36.17
CA ASP A 78 38.77 -10.01 36.08
C ASP A 78 37.82 -9.04 35.26
N ASP A 79 36.47 -8.99 35.23
CA ASP A 79 35.34 -9.66 35.92
C ASP A 79 34.05 -9.83 35.02
N ASP A 80 33.21 -10.82 35.37
CA ASP A 80 31.78 -11.15 35.10
C ASP A 80 30.82 -10.22 34.28
N ILE A 81 29.77 -10.69 33.57
CA ILE A 81 29.26 -12.04 33.17
C ILE A 81 28.38 -11.83 31.90
N ASP A 82 28.40 -12.79 30.97
CA ASP A 82 27.43 -12.95 29.86
C ASP A 82 26.84 -14.38 29.91
N ASP A 83 25.56 -14.55 29.52
CA ASP A 83 24.90 -15.86 29.32
C ASP A 83 24.43 -15.98 27.85
N ASP A 84 25.18 -16.71 27.02
CA ASP A 84 24.79 -17.15 25.67
C ASP A 84 24.54 -18.68 25.68
N ASP A 85 23.32 -19.11 25.35
CA ASP A 85 22.96 -20.52 25.07
C ASP A 85 22.70 -20.63 23.54
N ASP A 86 23.60 -21.27 22.80
CA ASP A 86 23.53 -21.41 21.34
C ASP A 86 23.15 -22.86 20.92
N GLU A 87 22.37 -23.01 19.84
CA GLU A 87 21.83 -24.32 19.41
C GLU A 87 22.86 -25.13 18.58
N GLU A 88 23.42 -26.21 19.12
CA GLU A 88 24.08 -27.26 18.31
C GLU A 88 23.19 -28.50 18.15
N ALA A 89 23.04 -28.95 16.90
CA ALA A 89 22.28 -30.14 16.54
C ALA A 89 23.22 -31.31 16.20
N ALA A 90 23.04 -32.44 16.89
CA ALA A 90 23.79 -33.67 16.63
C ALA A 90 23.02 -34.60 15.67
N ASP A 91 23.64 -34.95 14.54
CA ASP A 91 23.31 -36.14 13.77
C ASP A 91 23.99 -37.35 14.43
N GLU A 92 23.27 -38.44 14.69
CA GLU A 92 23.90 -39.75 14.85
C GLU A 92 22.97 -40.89 14.40
N TYR A 93 23.52 -41.80 13.59
CA TYR A 93 22.99 -43.12 13.27
C TYR A 93 23.96 -44.14 13.84
N ASP A 94 23.48 -45.27 14.36
CA ASP A 94 24.22 -46.52 14.16
C ASP A 94 23.28 -47.75 14.09
N ASP A 95 23.84 -48.84 13.56
CA ASP A 95 23.17 -50.08 13.17
C ASP A 95 23.43 -51.21 14.18
N VAL A 96 22.46 -52.13 14.35
CA VAL A 96 22.65 -53.38 15.09
C VAL A 96 21.95 -54.53 14.37
N SER A 97 22.77 -55.41 13.78
CA SER A 97 22.34 -56.73 13.30
C SER A 97 23.01 -57.83 14.13
N GLY A 98 22.26 -58.90 14.44
CA GLY A 98 22.69 -60.03 15.27
C GLY A 98 21.73 -61.22 15.11
N GLU A 99 22.27 -62.44 15.10
CA GLU A 99 21.62 -63.65 14.58
C GLU A 99 20.97 -64.55 15.68
N VAL A 100 20.69 -65.82 15.34
CA VAL A 100 20.11 -66.94 16.14
C VAL A 100 18.57 -67.06 16.03
N SER A 101 17.97 -68.18 15.58
CA SER A 101 18.52 -69.43 14.97
C SER A 101 17.45 -70.17 14.16
N ASP A 102 17.88 -71.18 13.38
CA ASP A 102 16.98 -72.16 12.72
C ASP A 102 16.16 -72.99 13.72
N GLU A 103 15.00 -73.49 13.28
CA GLU A 103 14.76 -74.94 13.24
C GLU A 103 13.68 -75.31 12.19
N ILE A 104 13.76 -76.53 11.64
CA ILE A 104 12.94 -77.00 10.51
C ILE A 104 12.02 -78.13 10.99
N GLN A 105 10.75 -78.12 10.56
CA GLN A 105 10.00 -79.37 10.39
C GLN A 105 9.08 -79.34 9.17
N GLN A 106 9.13 -80.42 8.39
CA GLN A 106 8.39 -80.64 7.15
C GLN A 106 7.36 -81.76 7.32
N SER A 107 6.18 -81.58 6.73
CA SER A 107 5.38 -82.61 6.04
C SER A 107 4.10 -81.91 5.56
N ASP A 108 3.99 -81.44 4.33
CA ASP A 108 3.87 -82.21 3.07
C ASP A 108 2.59 -83.05 3.02
N ASP A 109 1.69 -82.69 2.09
CA ASP A 109 0.88 -83.65 1.33
C ASP A 109 0.40 -83.03 -0.01
N GLU A 110 1.09 -83.42 -1.08
CA GLU A 110 0.73 -83.47 -2.52
C GLU A 110 0.19 -82.23 -3.28
N PHE A 111 0.36 -82.25 -4.61
CA PHE A 111 0.15 -81.12 -5.54
C PHE A 111 -0.33 -81.59 -6.94
N GLU A 112 -0.70 -80.63 -7.79
CA GLU A 112 -1.21 -80.78 -9.18
C GLU A 112 -2.68 -81.27 -9.30
N VAL A 113 -3.50 -80.86 -10.30
CA VAL A 113 -3.20 -80.31 -11.64
C VAL A 113 -4.03 -79.05 -11.98
N SER A 114 -3.32 -78.00 -12.42
CA SER A 114 -3.70 -76.78 -13.21
C SER A 114 -5.15 -76.29 -13.37
N SER A 115 -5.34 -74.97 -13.13
CA SER A 115 -5.84 -74.02 -14.16
C SER A 115 -5.49 -72.57 -13.80
N ASP A 116 -4.99 -71.77 -14.75
CA ASP A 116 -4.57 -70.38 -14.51
C ASP A 116 -5.71 -69.41 -14.13
N SER A 117 -5.52 -68.63 -13.05
CA SER A 117 -5.77 -67.18 -13.03
C SER A 117 -5.45 -66.59 -11.65
N SER A 118 -4.42 -65.76 -11.56
CA SER A 118 -4.07 -65.02 -10.33
C SER A 118 -4.79 -63.67 -10.26
N PRO A 119 -5.69 -63.42 -9.31
CA PRO A 119 -6.16 -62.07 -9.00
C PRO A 119 -5.07 -61.30 -8.24
N ALA A 120 -4.65 -60.14 -8.77
CA ALA A 120 -3.73 -59.26 -8.07
C ALA A 120 -4.40 -58.62 -6.83
N PRO A 121 -3.63 -58.29 -5.77
CA PRO A 121 -4.18 -57.66 -4.56
C PRO A 121 -4.71 -56.26 -4.88
N SER A 122 -6.03 -56.09 -4.85
CA SER A 122 -6.67 -54.81 -5.15
C SER A 122 -6.64 -53.86 -3.94
N TRP A 123 -5.66 -52.98 -3.90
CA TRP A 123 -5.79 -51.72 -3.16
C TRP A 123 -6.91 -50.91 -3.81
N ARG A 124 -8.08 -50.85 -3.15
CA ARG A 124 -9.12 -49.88 -3.52
C ARG A 124 -8.83 -48.60 -2.76
N GLU A 125 -8.53 -47.54 -3.48
CA GLU A 125 -8.43 -46.20 -2.90
C GLU A 125 -9.83 -45.76 -2.45
N GLU A 126 -10.09 -45.78 -1.13
CA GLU A 126 -11.32 -45.22 -0.57
C GLU A 126 -11.31 -43.70 -0.77
N PHE A 127 -12.34 -43.17 -1.43
CA PHE A 127 -12.47 -41.74 -1.68
C PHE A 127 -12.76 -40.99 -0.37
N LYS A 128 -12.28 -39.75 -0.27
CA LYS A 128 -12.40 -38.89 0.92
C LYS A 128 -13.84 -38.80 1.48
N TRP A 129 -14.84 -38.68 0.61
CA TRP A 129 -16.26 -38.64 1.00
C TRP A 129 -16.73 -39.91 1.73
N GLN A 130 -16.16 -41.07 1.42
CA GLN A 130 -16.50 -42.35 2.05
C GLN A 130 -15.99 -42.41 3.50
N ARG A 131 -14.82 -41.81 3.76
CA ARG A 131 -14.24 -41.69 5.11
C ARG A 131 -15.04 -40.71 5.97
N VAL A 132 -15.49 -39.59 5.38
CA VAL A 132 -16.39 -38.63 6.02
C VAL A 132 -17.74 -39.27 6.33
N GLU A 133 -18.35 -39.99 5.38
CA GLU A 133 -19.61 -40.71 5.59
C GLU A 133 -19.49 -41.77 6.69
N LYS A 134 -18.38 -42.53 6.71
CA LYS A 134 -18.06 -43.50 7.76
C LYS A 134 -18.03 -42.85 9.15
N LEU A 135 -17.23 -41.80 9.34
CA LEU A 135 -17.14 -41.09 10.63
C LEU A 135 -18.49 -40.49 11.04
N CYS A 136 -19.23 -39.90 10.09
CA CYS A 136 -20.58 -39.40 10.31
C CYS A 136 -21.62 -40.49 10.61
N ASN A 137 -21.30 -41.78 10.48
CA ASN A 137 -22.13 -42.89 10.92
C ASN A 137 -21.65 -43.46 12.26
N GLU A 138 -20.34 -43.57 12.48
CA GLU A 138 -19.75 -43.95 13.77
C GLU A 138 -20.17 -42.96 14.87
N VAL A 139 -20.15 -41.65 14.62
CA VAL A 139 -20.65 -40.63 15.57
C VAL A 139 -22.16 -40.74 15.85
N LYS A 140 -22.97 -41.25 14.90
CA LYS A 140 -24.42 -41.51 15.15
C LYS A 140 -24.66 -42.74 16.01
N GLU A 141 -23.75 -43.72 16.00
CA GLU A 141 -23.88 -44.96 16.78
C GLU A 141 -23.24 -44.84 18.18
N PHE A 142 -22.13 -44.11 18.31
CA PHE A 142 -21.32 -44.02 19.54
C PHE A 142 -21.34 -42.64 20.23
N GLY A 143 -21.74 -41.58 19.53
CA GLY A 143 -21.91 -40.23 20.08
C GLY A 143 -20.72 -39.29 19.94
N ASN A 144 -20.95 -38.01 20.23
CA ASN A 144 -20.05 -36.89 19.90
C ASN A 144 -18.69 -36.91 20.65
N GLU A 145 -18.58 -37.65 21.76
CA GLU A 145 -17.34 -37.73 22.57
C GLU A 145 -16.20 -38.51 21.86
N MET A 146 -16.51 -39.17 20.73
CA MET A 146 -15.54 -39.94 19.94
C MET A 146 -14.59 -39.05 19.11
N ILE A 147 -15.03 -37.88 18.67
CA ILE A 147 -14.31 -37.05 17.68
C ILE A 147 -13.03 -36.44 18.29
N ASP A 148 -11.89 -37.09 18.11
CA ASP A 148 -10.55 -36.56 18.39
C ASP A 148 -9.77 -36.19 17.12
N VAL A 149 -8.68 -35.46 17.29
CA VAL A 149 -7.84 -34.95 16.21
C VAL A 149 -7.14 -36.07 15.42
N ASP A 150 -6.87 -37.22 16.03
CA ASP A 150 -6.34 -38.37 15.29
C ASP A 150 -7.40 -39.06 14.40
N GLU A 151 -8.68 -39.03 14.78
CA GLU A 151 -9.77 -39.48 13.90
C GLU A 151 -9.94 -38.52 12.72
N LEU A 152 -10.00 -37.20 12.99
CA LEU A 152 -10.07 -36.18 11.95
C LEU A 152 -8.82 -36.18 11.04
N ALA A 153 -7.65 -36.54 11.57
CA ALA A 153 -6.44 -36.72 10.77
C ALA A 153 -6.52 -37.96 9.85
N SER A 154 -7.18 -39.04 10.28
CA SER A 154 -7.30 -40.30 9.50
C SER A 154 -8.03 -40.15 8.16
N ILE A 155 -8.83 -39.08 8.01
CA ILE A 155 -9.53 -38.74 6.76
C ILE A 155 -8.55 -38.37 5.64
N TYR A 156 -7.38 -37.83 5.98
CA TYR A 156 -6.40 -37.28 5.04
C TYR A 156 -5.29 -38.28 4.70
N ASP A 157 -4.99 -38.42 3.41
CA ASP A 157 -3.91 -39.28 2.87
C ASP A 157 -2.49 -38.78 3.18
N PHE A 158 -2.36 -37.78 4.06
CA PHE A 158 -1.10 -37.11 4.41
C PHE A 158 -1.12 -36.64 5.87
N ARG A 159 0.05 -36.61 6.52
CA ARG A 159 0.19 -36.10 7.89
C ARG A 159 -0.10 -34.60 7.94
N ILE A 160 -0.96 -34.20 8.88
CA ILE A 160 -1.25 -32.80 9.18
C ILE A 160 -0.06 -32.11 9.88
N ASP A 161 0.14 -30.82 9.59
CA ASP A 161 1.20 -30.00 10.17
C ASP A 161 0.89 -29.68 11.66
N LYS A 162 1.92 -29.52 12.52
CA LYS A 162 1.75 -29.28 13.97
C LYS A 162 0.75 -28.15 14.28
N PHE A 163 0.83 -27.02 13.55
CA PHE A 163 -0.09 -25.89 13.75
C PHE A 163 -1.54 -26.20 13.35
N GLN A 164 -1.76 -27.09 12.36
CA GLN A 164 -3.09 -27.57 12.01
C GLN A 164 -3.64 -28.45 13.13
N ARG A 165 -2.84 -29.40 13.65
CA ARG A 165 -3.24 -30.25 14.79
C ARG A 165 -3.66 -29.41 15.99
N SER A 166 -2.81 -28.47 16.43
CA SER A 166 -3.15 -27.58 17.55
C SER A 166 -4.38 -26.71 17.30
N SER A 167 -4.69 -26.36 16.04
CA SER A 167 -5.91 -25.60 15.71
C SER A 167 -7.18 -26.43 15.83
N ILE A 168 -7.12 -27.70 15.43
CA ILE A 168 -8.23 -28.64 15.59
C ILE A 168 -8.41 -28.97 17.08
N GLU A 169 -7.31 -29.18 17.83
CA GLU A 169 -7.35 -29.36 19.29
C GLU A 169 -8.00 -28.17 20.03
N ALA A 170 -7.65 -26.93 19.67
CA ALA A 170 -8.24 -25.73 20.28
C ALA A 170 -9.74 -25.59 19.96
N PHE A 171 -10.13 -25.89 18.71
CA PHE A 171 -11.52 -25.90 18.26
C PHE A 171 -12.36 -26.95 19.01
N LEU A 172 -11.90 -28.20 19.11
CA LEU A 172 -12.62 -29.29 19.80
C LEU A 172 -12.77 -29.03 21.31
N ARG A 173 -11.89 -28.22 21.91
CA ARG A 173 -12.00 -27.74 23.31
C ARG A 173 -13.05 -26.62 23.50
N GLY A 174 -13.81 -26.26 22.47
CA GLY A 174 -14.82 -25.19 22.51
C GLY A 174 -14.26 -23.76 22.41
N SER A 175 -12.98 -23.58 22.09
CA SER A 175 -12.42 -22.24 21.86
C SER A 175 -12.74 -21.72 20.46
N SER A 176 -12.84 -20.41 20.31
CA SER A 176 -12.62 -19.77 19.00
C SER A 176 -11.12 -19.75 18.67
N VAL A 177 -10.75 -19.72 17.39
CA VAL A 177 -9.35 -19.91 16.95
C VAL A 177 -8.94 -18.87 15.92
N VAL A 178 -7.80 -18.21 16.12
CA VAL A 178 -7.17 -17.30 15.15
C VAL A 178 -5.90 -17.96 14.61
N VAL A 179 -5.86 -18.23 13.30
CA VAL A 179 -4.75 -18.90 12.62
C VAL A 179 -4.01 -17.91 11.71
N SER A 180 -2.79 -17.52 12.09
CA SER A 180 -1.91 -16.65 11.30
C SER A 180 -0.78 -17.47 10.69
N ALA A 181 -0.88 -17.77 9.39
CA ALA A 181 0.12 -18.59 8.68
C ALA A 181 0.23 -18.17 7.20
N PRO A 182 1.38 -18.41 6.53
CA PRO A 182 1.59 -18.03 5.13
C PRO A 182 0.51 -18.55 4.18
N THR A 183 0.37 -17.85 3.05
CA THR A 183 -0.35 -18.37 1.89
C THR A 183 0.29 -19.70 1.44
N SER A 184 -0.53 -20.63 0.92
CA SER A 184 -0.20 -22.04 0.63
C SER A 184 0.19 -22.94 1.83
N SER A 185 0.20 -22.46 3.09
CA SER A 185 0.49 -23.32 4.24
C SER A 185 -0.59 -24.37 4.59
N GLY A 186 -1.73 -24.39 3.87
CA GLY A 186 -2.78 -25.39 4.08
C GLY A 186 -3.84 -25.01 5.12
N LYS A 187 -4.06 -23.71 5.36
CA LYS A 187 -5.04 -23.20 6.35
C LYS A 187 -6.46 -23.79 6.19
N THR A 188 -6.92 -23.98 4.94
CA THR A 188 -8.26 -24.53 4.63
C THR A 188 -8.54 -25.86 5.33
N LEU A 189 -7.53 -26.71 5.56
CA LEU A 189 -7.69 -28.01 6.23
C LEU A 189 -8.29 -27.87 7.63
N ILE A 190 -8.01 -26.78 8.34
CA ILE A 190 -8.52 -26.52 9.69
C ILE A 190 -10.03 -26.28 9.65
N ALA A 191 -10.48 -25.49 8.68
CA ALA A 191 -11.91 -25.24 8.44
C ALA A 191 -12.64 -26.46 7.85
N GLU A 192 -11.95 -27.29 7.09
CA GLU A 192 -12.50 -28.55 6.57
C GLU A 192 -12.66 -29.61 7.66
N ALA A 193 -11.66 -29.78 8.54
CA ALA A 193 -11.77 -30.65 9.72
C ALA A 193 -12.88 -30.18 10.68
N ALA A 194 -13.02 -28.86 10.88
CA ALA A 194 -14.15 -28.29 11.62
C ALA A 194 -15.50 -28.55 10.92
N ALA A 195 -15.56 -28.49 9.59
CA ALA A 195 -16.78 -28.83 8.84
C ALA A 195 -17.16 -30.31 8.99
N VAL A 196 -16.19 -31.25 8.97
CA VAL A 196 -16.45 -32.66 9.27
C VAL A 196 -17.04 -32.83 10.67
N ALA A 197 -16.39 -32.28 11.70
CA ALA A 197 -16.86 -32.41 13.08
C ALA A 197 -18.27 -31.80 13.28
N THR A 198 -18.54 -30.65 12.66
CA THR A 198 -19.84 -29.97 12.76
C THR A 198 -20.95 -30.77 12.06
N VAL A 199 -20.67 -31.33 10.87
CA VAL A 199 -21.61 -32.17 10.11
C VAL A 199 -21.87 -33.52 10.82
N ALA A 200 -20.84 -34.14 11.40
CA ALA A 200 -20.98 -35.36 12.20
C ALA A 200 -21.89 -35.13 13.42
N ASN A 201 -21.77 -33.98 14.08
CA ASN A 201 -22.65 -33.52 15.16
C ASN A 201 -24.07 -33.09 14.67
N GLN A 202 -24.38 -33.24 13.38
CA GLN A 202 -25.63 -32.84 12.71
C GLN A 202 -25.93 -31.32 12.74
N ARG A 203 -24.90 -30.49 12.95
CA ARG A 203 -24.98 -29.03 13.06
C ARG A 203 -24.62 -28.33 11.75
N ARG A 204 -24.83 -27.02 11.70
CA ARG A 204 -24.55 -26.18 10.52
C ARG A 204 -23.26 -25.38 10.71
N ILE A 205 -22.51 -25.23 9.63
CA ILE A 205 -21.26 -24.47 9.54
C ILE A 205 -21.32 -23.48 8.37
N PHE A 206 -20.99 -22.22 8.64
CA PHE A 206 -20.94 -21.17 7.62
C PHE A 206 -19.48 -20.87 7.25
N TYR A 207 -19.11 -21.09 5.99
CA TYR A 207 -17.79 -20.77 5.46
C TYR A 207 -17.84 -19.46 4.67
N THR A 208 -17.27 -18.40 5.22
CA THR A 208 -17.29 -17.07 4.57
C THR A 208 -15.99 -16.76 3.84
N THR A 209 -16.11 -16.01 2.75
CA THR A 209 -15.00 -15.66 1.86
C THR A 209 -15.06 -14.19 1.43
N PRO A 210 -13.90 -13.53 1.20
CA PRO A 210 -13.88 -12.18 0.65
C PRO A 210 -14.37 -12.10 -0.80
N LEU A 211 -14.30 -13.15 -1.61
CA LEU A 211 -14.53 -13.04 -3.06
C LEU A 211 -15.50 -14.11 -3.58
N LYS A 212 -16.51 -13.71 -4.36
CA LYS A 212 -17.44 -14.60 -5.08
C LYS A 212 -16.71 -15.73 -5.83
N ALA A 213 -15.56 -15.45 -6.45
CA ALA A 213 -14.75 -16.45 -7.13
C ALA A 213 -14.19 -17.52 -6.18
N LEU A 214 -13.77 -17.13 -4.97
CA LEU A 214 -13.33 -18.06 -3.93
C LEU A 214 -14.53 -18.82 -3.33
N SER A 215 -15.68 -18.17 -3.18
CA SER A 215 -16.94 -18.84 -2.78
C SER A 215 -17.29 -19.97 -3.75
N ASN A 216 -17.30 -19.68 -5.07
CA ASN A 216 -17.62 -20.65 -6.11
C ASN A 216 -16.56 -21.76 -6.23
N GLN A 217 -15.28 -21.45 -5.96
CA GLN A 217 -14.21 -22.45 -5.91
C GLN A 217 -14.38 -23.39 -4.71
N LYS A 218 -14.59 -22.84 -3.50
CA LYS A 218 -14.84 -23.62 -2.29
C LYS A 218 -16.10 -24.47 -2.39
N PHE A 219 -17.15 -23.96 -3.04
CA PHE A 219 -18.39 -24.72 -3.28
C PHE A 219 -18.17 -26.00 -4.10
N ARG A 220 -17.21 -26.01 -5.03
CA ARG A 220 -16.80 -27.22 -5.78
C ARG A 220 -16.00 -28.17 -4.88
N GLU A 221 -14.92 -27.66 -4.25
CA GLU A 221 -14.04 -28.44 -3.35
C GLU A 221 -14.81 -29.12 -2.21
N PHE A 222 -15.82 -28.45 -1.63
CA PHE A 222 -16.64 -29.01 -0.57
C PHE A 222 -17.71 -29.98 -1.10
N ARG A 223 -18.31 -29.77 -2.29
CA ARG A 223 -19.23 -30.76 -2.89
C ARG A 223 -18.53 -32.08 -3.21
N GLU A 224 -17.28 -32.02 -3.67
CA GLU A 224 -16.43 -33.21 -3.89
C GLU A 224 -16.12 -33.98 -2.59
N THR A 225 -16.15 -33.32 -1.43
CA THR A 225 -15.81 -33.91 -0.12
C THR A 225 -17.04 -34.34 0.70
N PHE A 226 -18.12 -33.55 0.67
CA PHE A 226 -19.31 -33.72 1.53
C PHE A 226 -20.59 -34.09 0.77
N GLY A 227 -20.57 -34.09 -0.56
CA GLY A 227 -21.71 -34.42 -1.41
C GLY A 227 -22.68 -33.26 -1.66
N ASP A 228 -23.38 -33.32 -2.79
CA ASP A 228 -24.23 -32.24 -3.33
C ASP A 228 -25.35 -31.76 -2.38
N ASN A 229 -25.94 -32.66 -1.61
CA ASN A 229 -27.07 -32.34 -0.73
C ASN A 229 -26.66 -31.58 0.54
N ASN A 230 -25.41 -31.73 0.98
CA ASN A 230 -24.94 -31.20 2.26
C ASN A 230 -24.31 -29.81 2.16
N VAL A 231 -24.11 -29.32 0.93
CA VAL A 231 -23.38 -28.07 0.64
C VAL A 231 -24.26 -27.08 -0.12
N GLY A 232 -24.28 -25.83 0.36
CA GLY A 232 -24.99 -24.69 -0.22
C GLY A 232 -24.06 -23.52 -0.55
N LEU A 233 -24.55 -22.62 -1.40
CA LEU A 233 -23.85 -21.41 -1.84
C LEU A 233 -24.79 -20.21 -1.72
N LEU A 234 -24.39 -19.16 -1.00
CA LEU A 234 -25.07 -17.87 -0.97
C LEU A 234 -24.11 -16.74 -1.35
N THR A 235 -24.24 -16.23 -2.56
CA THR A 235 -23.65 -14.94 -2.96
C THR A 235 -24.76 -13.90 -3.17
N GLY A 236 -24.40 -12.67 -3.51
CA GLY A 236 -25.40 -11.65 -3.89
C GLY A 236 -26.21 -12.02 -5.15
N ASP A 237 -25.69 -12.93 -5.97
CA ASP A 237 -26.13 -13.14 -7.36
C ASP A 237 -26.73 -14.54 -7.54
N SER A 238 -26.35 -15.50 -6.69
CA SER A 238 -26.78 -16.89 -6.74
C SER A 238 -27.00 -17.47 -5.34
N ALA A 239 -28.09 -18.21 -5.19
CA ALA A 239 -28.47 -18.90 -3.97
C ALA A 239 -28.84 -20.36 -4.28
N ILE A 240 -27.98 -21.29 -3.88
CA ILE A 240 -28.10 -22.73 -4.14
C ILE A 240 -28.17 -23.45 -2.79
N ASN A 241 -29.15 -24.35 -2.61
CA ASN A 241 -29.31 -25.22 -1.44
C ASN A 241 -29.19 -24.48 -0.08
N ARG A 242 -30.18 -23.61 0.21
CA ARG A 242 -30.16 -22.73 1.40
C ARG A 242 -30.23 -23.47 2.74
N GLU A 243 -30.82 -24.65 2.76
CA GLU A 243 -31.02 -25.45 3.97
C GLU A 243 -29.89 -26.48 4.20
N ALA A 244 -28.79 -26.36 3.45
CA ALA A 244 -27.59 -27.15 3.63
C ALA A 244 -27.01 -27.04 5.06
N GLN A 245 -26.28 -28.09 5.48
CA GLN A 245 -25.48 -28.05 6.71
C GLN A 245 -24.23 -27.19 6.52
N ILE A 246 -23.55 -27.31 5.38
CA ILE A 246 -22.41 -26.46 5.03
C ILE A 246 -22.90 -25.35 4.10
N LEU A 247 -22.79 -24.09 4.51
CA LEU A 247 -23.13 -22.94 3.67
C LEU A 247 -21.90 -22.07 3.38
N ILE A 248 -21.53 -22.01 2.10
CA ILE A 248 -20.42 -21.19 1.62
C ILE A 248 -20.99 -19.85 1.14
N MET A 249 -20.44 -18.74 1.61
CA MET A 249 -20.99 -17.40 1.31
C MET A 249 -19.93 -16.29 1.25
N THR A 250 -20.32 -15.10 0.80
CA THR A 250 -19.49 -13.89 0.98
C THR A 250 -19.75 -13.25 2.35
N THR A 251 -18.78 -12.50 2.87
CA THR A 251 -18.89 -11.82 4.15
C THR A 251 -20.08 -10.85 4.20
N GLU A 252 -20.42 -10.16 3.11
CA GLU A 252 -21.61 -9.30 3.05
C GLU A 252 -22.93 -10.06 3.32
N ILE A 253 -23.03 -11.32 2.89
CA ILE A 253 -24.23 -12.13 3.09
C ILE A 253 -24.36 -12.52 4.56
N LEU A 254 -23.28 -12.99 5.21
CA LEU A 254 -23.30 -13.29 6.64
C LEU A 254 -23.69 -12.06 7.45
N ARG A 255 -23.06 -10.91 7.18
CA ARG A 255 -23.41 -9.62 7.78
C ARG A 255 -24.91 -9.30 7.64
N ASN A 256 -25.49 -9.50 6.45
CA ASN A 256 -26.91 -9.25 6.21
C ASN A 256 -27.82 -10.18 7.03
N MET A 257 -27.46 -11.46 7.16
CA MET A 257 -28.19 -12.42 8.00
C MET A 257 -28.09 -12.04 9.49
N LEU A 258 -26.91 -11.63 9.96
CA LEU A 258 -26.70 -11.14 11.31
C LEU A 258 -27.56 -9.90 11.61
N TYR A 259 -27.56 -8.88 10.73
CA TYR A 259 -28.44 -7.71 10.87
C TYR A 259 -29.93 -8.09 10.99
N GLN A 260 -30.40 -9.06 10.20
CA GLN A 260 -31.78 -9.52 10.28
C GLN A 260 -32.08 -10.22 11.61
N SER A 261 -31.20 -11.10 12.09
CA SER A 261 -31.35 -11.75 13.41
C SER A 261 -31.22 -10.79 14.60
N VAL A 262 -30.49 -9.68 14.43
CA VAL A 262 -30.22 -8.70 15.51
C VAL A 262 -31.26 -7.56 15.55
N GLY A 263 -31.83 -7.19 14.40
CA GLY A 263 -32.74 -6.04 14.27
C GLY A 263 -34.22 -6.39 14.05
N MET A 264 -34.58 -7.65 13.77
CA MET A 264 -35.97 -8.04 13.51
C MET A 264 -36.39 -9.31 14.25
N VAL A 265 -37.31 -9.18 15.20
CA VAL A 265 -38.09 -10.30 15.73
C VAL A 265 -39.12 -10.73 14.68
N SER A 266 -38.68 -11.57 13.76
CA SER A 266 -39.50 -12.28 12.78
C SER A 266 -39.04 -13.73 12.76
N SER A 267 -39.93 -14.67 13.04
CA SER A 267 -39.62 -16.04 13.49
C SER A 267 -39.11 -16.99 12.39
N GLU A 268 -38.38 -16.46 11.40
CA GLU A 268 -37.76 -17.17 10.28
C GLU A 268 -36.24 -16.91 10.23
N SER A 269 -35.63 -16.57 11.38
CA SER A 269 -34.20 -16.25 11.50
C SER A 269 -33.32 -17.50 11.30
N GLY A 270 -32.92 -17.78 10.05
CA GLY A 270 -32.15 -18.95 9.61
C GLY A 270 -30.72 -19.11 10.16
N LEU A 271 -30.39 -18.47 11.29
CA LEU A 271 -29.19 -18.71 12.11
C LEU A 271 -29.38 -19.84 13.14
N PHE A 272 -30.58 -20.38 13.30
CA PHE A 272 -30.79 -21.57 14.14
C PHE A 272 -29.90 -22.74 13.68
N ASP A 273 -29.36 -23.47 14.67
CA ASP A 273 -28.48 -24.64 14.54
C ASP A 273 -27.13 -24.41 13.84
N VAL A 274 -26.64 -23.16 13.80
CA VAL A 274 -25.27 -22.81 13.38
C VAL A 274 -24.34 -22.81 14.58
N ASP A 275 -23.41 -23.76 14.64
CA ASP A 275 -22.45 -23.90 15.75
C ASP A 275 -21.08 -23.28 15.40
N VAL A 276 -20.73 -23.14 14.11
CA VAL A 276 -19.41 -22.68 13.66
C VAL A 276 -19.48 -21.68 12.50
N ILE A 277 -18.72 -20.60 12.60
CA ILE A 277 -18.47 -19.63 11.51
C ILE A 277 -16.98 -19.60 11.18
N VAL A 278 -16.62 -19.91 9.94
CA VAL A 278 -15.27 -19.73 9.39
C VAL A 278 -15.19 -18.38 8.68
N LEU A 279 -14.23 -17.57 9.09
CA LEU A 279 -13.84 -16.34 8.40
C LEU A 279 -12.54 -16.59 7.63
N ASP A 280 -12.60 -16.73 6.31
CA ASP A 280 -11.41 -16.93 5.47
C ASP A 280 -10.76 -15.60 5.07
N GLU A 281 -9.43 -15.63 4.94
CA GLU A 281 -8.54 -14.49 4.66
C GLU A 281 -8.86 -13.21 5.48
N VAL A 282 -8.99 -13.32 6.81
CA VAL A 282 -9.36 -12.23 7.75
C VAL A 282 -8.45 -10.99 7.68
N HIS A 283 -7.27 -11.10 7.09
CA HIS A 283 -6.42 -9.93 6.80
C HIS A 283 -7.06 -8.89 5.85
N TYR A 284 -8.17 -9.22 5.19
CA TYR A 284 -9.03 -8.24 4.49
C TYR A 284 -9.75 -7.25 5.42
N LEU A 285 -9.71 -7.42 6.75
CA LEU A 285 -10.16 -6.42 7.73
C LEU A 285 -9.49 -5.05 7.52
N SER A 286 -8.27 -5.02 6.95
CA SER A 286 -7.54 -3.78 6.64
C SER A 286 -7.78 -3.21 5.24
N ASP A 287 -8.69 -3.80 4.44
CA ASP A 287 -9.11 -3.25 3.15
C ASP A 287 -10.02 -2.02 3.34
N ILE A 288 -9.62 -0.88 2.77
CA ILE A 288 -10.30 0.41 2.94
C ILE A 288 -11.77 0.38 2.45
N SER A 289 -12.11 -0.49 1.50
CA SER A 289 -13.45 -0.54 0.90
C SER A 289 -14.41 -1.52 1.56
N ARG A 290 -13.90 -2.52 2.28
CA ARG A 290 -14.70 -3.65 2.80
C ARG A 290 -14.34 -4.12 4.21
N GLY A 291 -13.27 -3.60 4.81
CA GLY A 291 -12.75 -4.03 6.12
C GLY A 291 -13.78 -4.01 7.25
N THR A 292 -14.63 -2.96 7.28
CA THR A 292 -15.78 -2.81 8.20
C THR A 292 -16.64 -4.06 8.29
N VAL A 293 -16.83 -4.80 7.18
CA VAL A 293 -17.67 -6.00 7.13
C VAL A 293 -17.14 -7.12 8.04
N TRP A 294 -15.82 -7.28 8.17
CA TRP A 294 -15.24 -8.26 9.10
C TRP A 294 -15.44 -7.84 10.55
N GLU A 295 -15.28 -6.56 10.85
CA GLU A 295 -15.50 -6.05 12.21
C GLU A 295 -16.97 -6.17 12.63
N GLU A 296 -17.91 -5.77 11.76
CA GLU A 296 -19.35 -5.93 11.97
C GLU A 296 -19.75 -7.39 12.22
N ILE A 297 -19.26 -8.34 11.43
CA ILE A 297 -19.57 -9.77 11.61
C ILE A 297 -19.19 -10.25 13.02
N ILE A 298 -17.97 -9.92 13.47
CA ILE A 298 -17.45 -10.40 14.76
C ILE A 298 -18.15 -9.70 15.93
N ILE A 299 -18.51 -8.42 15.79
CA ILE A 299 -19.25 -7.65 16.82
C ILE A 299 -20.72 -8.12 16.95
N TYR A 300 -21.36 -8.55 15.86
CA TYR A 300 -22.76 -9.00 15.85
C TYR A 300 -22.94 -10.52 15.97
N CYS A 301 -21.86 -11.31 15.98
CA CYS A 301 -21.94 -12.77 16.11
C CYS A 301 -22.50 -13.18 17.49
N PRO A 302 -23.45 -14.13 17.57
CA PRO A 302 -23.91 -14.68 18.85
C PRO A 302 -22.79 -15.44 19.57
N LYS A 303 -22.67 -15.23 20.88
CA LYS A 303 -21.55 -15.74 21.70
C LYS A 303 -21.47 -17.26 21.79
N GLU A 304 -22.57 -17.91 21.44
CA GLU A 304 -22.77 -19.36 21.38
C GLU A 304 -22.06 -20.00 20.18
N VAL A 305 -21.70 -19.23 19.14
CA VAL A 305 -21.12 -19.72 17.89
C VAL A 305 -19.58 -19.67 17.93
N GLN A 306 -18.89 -20.75 17.58
CA GLN A 306 -17.42 -20.74 17.51
C GLN A 306 -16.93 -20.04 16.24
N ILE A 307 -15.96 -19.12 16.39
CA ILE A 307 -15.34 -18.41 15.25
C ILE A 307 -13.97 -19.03 14.93
N ILE A 308 -13.75 -19.37 13.66
CA ILE A 308 -12.46 -19.82 13.11
C ILE A 308 -11.96 -18.77 12.11
N CYS A 309 -10.99 -17.96 12.53
CA CYS A 309 -10.37 -16.92 11.70
C CYS A 309 -9.11 -17.46 11.00
N LEU A 310 -9.15 -17.59 9.67
CA LEU A 310 -7.97 -17.94 8.87
C LEU A 310 -7.35 -16.67 8.28
N SER A 311 -6.05 -16.44 8.53
CA SER A 311 -5.36 -15.22 8.09
C SER A 311 -3.99 -15.50 7.49
N ALA A 312 -3.47 -14.55 6.70
CA ALA A 312 -2.06 -14.55 6.31
C ALA A 312 -1.17 -14.33 7.55
N THR A 313 0.15 -14.35 7.38
CA THR A 313 1.04 -13.77 8.39
C THR A 313 0.74 -12.28 8.53
N VAL A 314 0.39 -11.85 9.75
CA VAL A 314 0.15 -10.46 10.14
C VAL A 314 0.89 -10.15 11.43
N ALA A 315 1.36 -8.91 11.62
CA ALA A 315 2.27 -8.59 12.73
C ALA A 315 1.63 -8.60 14.13
N ASN A 316 0.34 -8.28 14.22
CA ASN A 316 -0.44 -8.13 15.46
C ASN A 316 -1.60 -9.15 15.54
N ALA A 317 -1.32 -10.42 15.23
CA ALA A 317 -2.32 -11.48 15.31
C ALA A 317 -2.82 -11.73 16.75
N ASP A 318 -2.01 -11.35 17.75
CA ASP A 318 -2.30 -11.31 19.18
C ASP A 318 -3.29 -10.20 19.55
N GLU A 319 -3.17 -9.00 18.96
CA GLU A 319 -4.18 -7.96 19.13
C GLU A 319 -5.54 -8.41 18.57
N LEU A 320 -5.55 -9.05 17.40
CA LEU A 320 -6.77 -9.61 16.79
C LEU A 320 -7.40 -10.70 17.68
N ALA A 321 -6.60 -11.66 18.17
CA ALA A 321 -7.09 -12.73 19.03
C ALA A 321 -7.55 -12.22 20.41
N GLY A 322 -6.86 -11.25 21.00
CA GLY A 322 -7.24 -10.61 22.26
C GLY A 322 -8.52 -9.79 22.14
N TRP A 323 -8.72 -9.10 21.01
CA TRP A 323 -9.94 -8.36 20.72
C TRP A 323 -11.17 -9.28 20.62
N ILE A 324 -11.10 -10.33 19.80
CA ILE A 324 -12.16 -11.37 19.71
C ILE A 324 -12.37 -12.02 21.08
N GLY A 325 -11.27 -12.27 21.80
CA GLY A 325 -11.23 -12.72 23.20
C GLY A 325 -12.08 -11.88 24.16
N GLN A 326 -12.04 -10.56 24.01
CA GLN A 326 -12.76 -9.61 24.86
C GLN A 326 -14.24 -9.48 24.48
N ILE A 327 -14.58 -9.44 23.19
CA ILE A 327 -15.95 -9.18 22.75
C ILE A 327 -16.80 -10.45 22.66
N HIS A 328 -16.24 -11.54 22.14
CA HIS A 328 -16.96 -12.77 21.83
C HIS A 328 -16.84 -13.80 22.96
N GLY A 329 -15.61 -14.19 23.31
CA GLY A 329 -15.32 -15.22 24.30
C GLY A 329 -13.95 -15.86 24.07
N LYS A 330 -13.64 -16.94 24.81
CA LYS A 330 -12.32 -17.58 24.80
C LYS A 330 -11.82 -17.86 23.37
N THR A 331 -10.73 -17.18 23.01
CA THR A 331 -10.11 -17.24 21.69
C THR A 331 -8.63 -17.58 21.83
N GLU A 332 -8.15 -18.54 21.06
CA GLU A 332 -6.75 -19.00 21.07
C GLU A 332 -6.03 -18.59 19.78
N LEU A 333 -4.84 -17.99 19.92
CA LEU A 333 -3.97 -17.62 18.79
C LEU A 333 -3.04 -18.78 18.44
N ILE A 334 -2.96 -19.12 17.16
CA ILE A 334 -2.02 -20.08 16.61
C ILE A 334 -1.29 -19.47 15.43
N THR A 335 0.03 -19.29 15.60
CA THR A 335 0.91 -18.74 14.58
C THR A 335 1.79 -19.83 13.94
N SER A 336 2.17 -19.63 12.69
CA SER A 336 3.22 -20.41 12.04
C SER A 336 3.99 -19.53 11.06
N SER A 337 5.31 -19.42 11.24
CA SER A 337 6.21 -18.76 10.29
C SER A 337 6.67 -19.68 9.15
N ARG A 338 6.57 -21.01 9.33
CA ARG A 338 7.09 -22.00 8.38
C ARG A 338 6.14 -22.15 7.18
N ARG A 339 6.66 -21.89 5.98
CA ARG A 339 5.99 -22.21 4.72
C ARG A 339 6.39 -23.62 4.26
N PRO A 340 5.45 -24.49 3.81
CA PRO A 340 5.78 -25.85 3.36
C PRO A 340 6.72 -25.90 2.15
N VAL A 341 6.57 -24.97 1.21
CA VAL A 341 7.49 -24.80 0.07
C VAL A 341 8.27 -23.50 0.29
N PRO A 342 9.59 -23.55 0.54
CA PRO A 342 10.39 -22.36 0.84
C PRO A 342 10.60 -21.48 -0.40
N LEU A 343 10.68 -20.17 -0.19
CA LEU A 343 10.91 -19.19 -1.26
C LEU A 343 12.39 -18.95 -1.53
N THR A 344 12.77 -18.93 -2.81
CA THR A 344 14.08 -18.45 -3.28
C THR A 344 13.87 -17.18 -4.09
N TRP A 345 14.51 -16.09 -3.68
CA TRP A 345 14.37 -14.77 -4.28
C TRP A 345 15.45 -14.50 -5.33
N TYR A 346 15.03 -13.99 -6.49
CA TYR A 346 15.89 -13.64 -7.61
C TYR A 346 15.58 -12.23 -8.13
N PHE A 347 16.57 -11.65 -8.80
CA PHE A 347 16.49 -10.38 -9.49
C PHE A 347 16.85 -10.57 -10.97
N SER A 348 16.03 -10.09 -11.88
CA SER A 348 16.26 -10.19 -13.33
C SER A 348 16.77 -8.86 -13.89
N THR A 349 17.97 -8.91 -14.47
CA THR A 349 18.49 -7.88 -15.37
C THR A 349 18.39 -8.37 -16.82
N LYS A 350 18.70 -7.47 -17.77
CA LYS A 350 18.77 -7.75 -19.22
C LYS A 350 19.70 -8.91 -19.62
N THR A 351 20.70 -9.23 -18.80
CA THR A 351 21.74 -10.22 -19.14
C THR A 351 21.76 -11.45 -18.23
N ALA A 352 21.15 -11.36 -17.05
CA ALA A 352 21.16 -12.46 -16.08
C ALA A 352 19.97 -12.42 -15.11
N LEU A 353 19.50 -13.60 -14.74
CA LEU A 353 18.68 -13.85 -13.56
C LEU A 353 19.59 -14.29 -12.41
N LEU A 354 19.75 -13.46 -11.38
CA LEU A 354 20.67 -13.67 -10.25
C LEU A 354 19.89 -13.86 -8.93
N PRO A 355 20.40 -14.59 -7.92
CA PRO A 355 19.81 -14.57 -6.57
C PRO A 355 19.80 -13.15 -5.99
N LEU A 356 18.68 -12.72 -5.41
CA LEU A 356 18.53 -11.40 -4.79
C LEU A 356 19.34 -11.29 -3.49
N LEU A 357 19.33 -12.37 -2.70
CA LEU A 357 19.97 -12.48 -1.40
C LEU A 357 21.30 -13.25 -1.49
N ASP A 358 22.08 -13.18 -0.42
CA ASP A 358 23.22 -14.04 -0.16
C ASP A 358 22.80 -15.47 0.24
N GLU A 359 23.77 -16.38 0.31
CA GLU A 359 23.53 -17.81 0.61
C GLU A 359 22.98 -18.05 2.03
N LYS A 360 23.15 -17.07 2.94
CA LYS A 360 22.58 -17.06 4.29
C LYS A 360 21.19 -16.40 4.37
N GLY A 361 20.70 -15.80 3.28
CA GLY A 361 19.40 -15.10 3.22
C GLY A 361 19.30 -13.82 4.06
N LYS A 362 20.41 -13.32 4.63
CA LYS A 362 20.41 -12.17 5.56
C LYS A 362 20.71 -10.84 4.87
N HIS A 363 21.37 -10.84 3.71
CA HIS A 363 21.80 -9.61 3.03
C HIS A 363 21.62 -9.65 1.51
N MET A 364 21.61 -8.48 0.87
CA MET A 364 21.56 -8.34 -0.59
C MET A 364 22.83 -8.94 -1.24
N ASN A 365 22.64 -9.69 -2.33
CA ASN A 365 23.74 -10.26 -3.11
C ASN A 365 24.67 -9.14 -3.65
N ARG A 366 25.96 -9.21 -3.29
CA ARG A 366 26.98 -8.22 -3.72
C ARG A 366 27.04 -8.02 -5.23
N LYS A 367 26.73 -9.05 -6.04
CA LYS A 367 26.72 -8.99 -7.52
C LYS A 367 25.63 -8.06 -8.09
N LEU A 368 24.62 -7.71 -7.29
CA LEU A 368 23.53 -6.79 -7.65
C LEU A 368 23.78 -5.33 -7.20
N SER A 369 24.85 -5.08 -6.43
CA SER A 369 25.18 -3.71 -6.01
C SER A 369 25.59 -2.84 -7.19
N LEU A 370 25.20 -1.56 -7.17
CA LEU A 370 25.54 -0.60 -8.23
C LEU A 370 27.06 -0.52 -8.49
N ASN A 371 27.88 -0.64 -7.43
CA ASN A 371 29.33 -0.66 -7.51
C ASN A 371 29.88 -1.86 -8.30
N TYR A 372 29.26 -3.04 -8.18
CA TYR A 372 29.66 -4.23 -8.93
C TYR A 372 29.23 -4.14 -10.41
N LEU A 373 28.02 -3.62 -10.66
CA LEU A 373 27.54 -3.35 -12.02
C LEU A 373 28.45 -2.34 -12.74
N GLN A 374 28.87 -1.27 -12.06
CA GLN A 374 29.81 -0.28 -12.60
C GLN A 374 31.12 -0.90 -13.09
N LEU A 375 31.72 -1.81 -12.31
CA LEU A 375 32.93 -2.55 -12.70
C LEU A 375 32.69 -3.34 -14.00
N SER A 376 31.62 -4.13 -14.09
CA SER A 376 31.31 -4.93 -15.28
C SER A 376 31.08 -4.09 -16.54
N THR A 377 30.47 -2.91 -16.42
CA THR A 377 30.32 -1.98 -17.56
C THR A 377 31.64 -1.34 -18.00
N SER A 378 32.65 -1.31 -17.13
CA SER A 378 33.95 -0.69 -17.42
C SER A 378 34.91 -1.62 -18.19
N GLU A 379 34.65 -2.93 -18.22
CA GLU A 379 35.48 -3.90 -18.93
C GLU A 379 35.19 -3.99 -20.45
N VAL A 380 34.11 -3.35 -20.91
CA VAL A 380 33.72 -3.30 -22.33
C VAL A 380 34.69 -2.41 -23.12
N LYS A 381 35.84 -2.98 -23.51
CA LYS A 381 36.82 -2.33 -24.38
C LYS A 381 36.15 -1.86 -25.68
N PRO A 382 36.12 -0.55 -26.00
CA PRO A 382 35.59 -0.09 -27.27
C PRO A 382 36.46 -0.60 -28.42
N TYR A 383 35.83 -1.21 -29.42
CA TYR A 383 36.50 -1.75 -30.59
C TYR A 383 37.17 -0.60 -31.37
N LYS A 384 38.49 -0.65 -31.53
CA LYS A 384 39.24 0.38 -32.27
C LYS A 384 39.08 0.15 -33.77
N ASP A 385 38.19 0.91 -34.40
CA ASP A 385 38.28 1.18 -35.84
C ASP A 385 39.15 2.44 -36.10
N GLY A 386 39.79 2.51 -37.27
CA GLY A 386 40.89 3.45 -37.55
C GLY A 386 40.51 4.63 -38.47
N GLY A 387 40.66 5.88 -37.99
CA GLY A 387 40.19 7.07 -38.73
C GLY A 387 40.92 8.39 -38.47
N SER A 388 42.23 8.44 -38.76
CA SER A 388 43.15 9.60 -38.66
C SER A 388 42.61 11.03 -38.92
N ARG A 389 42.79 11.95 -37.95
CA ARG A 389 43.36 13.34 -38.06
C ARG A 389 43.26 14.09 -36.70
N ARG A 390 44.34 14.47 -35.99
CA ARG A 390 45.22 15.67 -36.15
C ARG A 390 44.41 16.97 -36.32
N ARG A 391 44.46 18.01 -35.47
CA ARG A 391 45.52 18.73 -34.68
C ARG A 391 44.84 19.46 -33.48
N ASN A 392 45.46 20.10 -32.46
CA ASN A 392 46.84 20.42 -31.99
C ASN A 392 46.73 20.61 -30.44
N SER A 393 47.69 20.27 -29.56
CA SER A 393 48.96 20.99 -29.24
C SER A 393 48.75 22.47 -28.83
N ARG A 394 49.19 23.02 -27.68
CA ARG A 394 50.04 22.68 -26.49
C ARG A 394 49.56 23.63 -25.34
N LYS A 395 49.97 23.63 -24.05
CA LYS A 395 50.96 22.99 -23.13
C LYS A 395 50.34 23.15 -21.69
N HIS A 396 50.86 22.75 -20.52
CA HIS A 396 52.13 22.15 -20.07
C HIS A 396 51.97 21.37 -18.72
N ALA A 397 53.13 21.08 -18.13
CA ALA A 397 53.56 20.84 -16.75
C ALA A 397 52.85 21.64 -15.63
N ASP A 398 52.89 21.22 -14.36
CA ASP A 398 53.99 20.44 -13.74
C ASP A 398 53.63 19.12 -13.04
N MET A 399 54.67 18.34 -12.74
CA MET A 399 54.59 17.08 -11.99
C MET A 399 54.50 17.29 -10.47
N ASN A 400 53.72 16.45 -9.80
CA ASN A 400 54.26 15.75 -8.64
C ASN A 400 53.64 14.34 -8.53
N SER A 401 54.48 13.32 -8.45
CA SER A 401 54.06 11.93 -8.31
C SER A 401 54.48 11.41 -6.95
N ASN A 402 53.53 11.27 -6.01
CA ASN A 402 53.48 10.21 -4.99
C ASN A 402 52.27 10.45 -4.06
N ASN A 403 51.22 9.65 -4.25
CA ASN A 403 50.30 9.16 -3.21
C ASN A 403 49.34 8.17 -3.86
N ILE A 404 49.80 6.92 -3.99
CA ILE A 404 48.92 5.76 -4.17
C ILE A 404 48.59 5.25 -2.76
N VAL A 405 47.40 4.67 -2.58
CA VAL A 405 46.81 4.17 -1.31
C VAL A 405 46.10 5.26 -0.48
N THR A 406 44.97 4.86 0.15
CA THR A 406 44.11 5.61 1.10
C THR A 406 43.49 6.96 0.66
N SER A 407 42.56 6.94 -0.31
CA SER A 407 41.42 7.89 -0.34
C SER A 407 40.29 7.49 -1.31
N PHE A 408 39.69 6.29 -1.15
CA PHE A 408 38.39 5.97 -1.77
C PHE A 408 37.25 6.73 -1.04
N GLY A 409 37.21 8.05 -1.22
CA GLY A 409 36.11 8.88 -0.77
C GLY A 409 34.81 8.53 -1.51
N GLN A 410 33.70 8.42 -0.77
CA GLN A 410 32.38 8.18 -1.34
C GLN A 410 31.87 9.42 -2.11
N HIS A 411 32.34 9.60 -3.34
CA HIS A 411 31.69 10.51 -4.28
C HIS A 411 30.30 9.96 -4.63
N GLN A 412 29.29 10.44 -3.91
CA GLN A 412 27.89 10.11 -4.18
C GLN A 412 27.56 10.44 -5.64
N LEU A 413 27.14 9.42 -6.39
CA LEU A 413 26.78 9.58 -7.80
C LEU A 413 25.58 10.51 -7.94
N SER A 414 25.61 11.38 -8.96
CA SER A 414 24.41 12.13 -9.35
C SER A 414 23.27 11.17 -9.65
N LYS A 415 22.06 11.50 -9.17
CA LYS A 415 20.84 10.69 -9.40
C LYS A 415 20.63 10.33 -10.88
N ASN A 416 21.05 11.21 -11.79
CA ASN A 416 20.96 11.00 -13.24
C ASN A 416 21.88 9.87 -13.74
N SER A 417 23.08 9.71 -13.16
CA SER A 417 24.02 8.63 -13.52
C SER A 417 23.49 7.27 -13.08
N ILE A 418 22.93 7.18 -11.87
CA ILE A 418 22.30 5.96 -11.34
C ILE A 418 21.12 5.55 -12.23
N ASN A 419 20.26 6.50 -12.59
CA ASN A 419 19.10 6.25 -13.46
C ASN A 419 19.52 5.82 -14.89
N ALA A 420 20.63 6.33 -15.42
CA ALA A 420 21.16 5.88 -16.71
C ALA A 420 21.65 4.42 -16.66
N ILE A 421 22.35 4.03 -15.60
CA ILE A 421 22.81 2.64 -15.38
C ILE A 421 21.59 1.71 -15.23
N ARG A 422 20.63 2.05 -14.35
CA ARG A 422 19.39 1.25 -14.15
C ARG A 422 18.65 1.01 -15.47
N ARG A 423 18.46 2.06 -16.30
CA ARG A 423 17.84 1.96 -17.63
C ARG A 423 18.56 1.01 -18.60
N SER A 424 19.89 0.91 -18.53
CA SER A 424 20.65 -0.01 -19.40
C SER A 424 20.43 -1.50 -19.08
N GLN A 425 20.02 -1.79 -17.84
CA GLN A 425 19.89 -3.15 -17.30
C GLN A 425 18.45 -3.68 -17.28
N VAL A 426 17.46 -2.92 -17.76
CA VAL A 426 16.05 -3.35 -17.85
C VAL A 426 15.91 -4.47 -18.89
N PRO A 427 15.48 -5.69 -18.51
CA PRO A 427 15.19 -6.76 -19.45
C PRO A 427 13.90 -6.48 -20.23
N GLN A 428 13.79 -7.08 -21.42
CA GLN A 428 12.50 -7.31 -22.06
C GLN A 428 11.81 -8.53 -21.44
N VAL A 429 10.50 -8.65 -21.64
CA VAL A 429 9.71 -9.81 -21.17
C VAL A 429 10.31 -11.12 -21.68
N ILE A 430 10.76 -11.13 -22.94
CA ILE A 430 11.36 -12.29 -23.59
C ILE A 430 12.73 -12.70 -23.00
N ASP A 431 13.55 -11.74 -22.56
CA ASP A 431 14.88 -11.99 -21.97
C ASP A 431 14.72 -12.81 -20.67
N THR A 432 13.86 -12.34 -19.77
CA THR A 432 13.56 -13.03 -18.51
C THR A 432 12.82 -14.35 -18.77
N LEU A 433 11.89 -14.42 -19.75
CA LEU A 433 11.20 -15.66 -20.09
C LEU A 433 12.16 -16.78 -20.53
N TRP A 434 13.19 -16.46 -21.35
CA TRP A 434 14.23 -17.43 -21.69
C TRP A 434 15.09 -17.81 -20.47
N HIS A 435 15.40 -16.88 -19.56
CA HIS A 435 16.07 -17.20 -18.29
C HIS A 435 15.26 -18.15 -17.40
N LEU A 436 13.92 -18.05 -17.41
CA LEU A 436 13.05 -19.00 -16.72
C LEU A 436 13.01 -20.37 -17.41
N ARG A 437 12.77 -20.40 -18.73
CA ARG A 437 12.66 -21.64 -19.52
C ARG A 437 13.96 -22.46 -19.49
N SER A 438 15.12 -21.80 -19.56
CA SER A 438 16.45 -22.45 -19.51
C SER A 438 16.83 -22.99 -18.12
N ARG A 439 16.01 -22.76 -17.09
CA ARG A 439 16.23 -23.23 -15.71
C ARG A 439 15.07 -24.08 -15.18
N ASP A 440 14.16 -24.51 -16.05
CA ASP A 440 12.91 -25.20 -15.70
C ASP A 440 12.04 -24.46 -14.66
N MET A 441 12.01 -23.12 -14.73
CA MET A 441 11.28 -22.26 -13.78
C MET A 441 9.83 -21.97 -14.23
N LEU A 442 9.23 -22.86 -15.03
CA LEU A 442 7.84 -22.76 -15.51
C LEU A 442 6.97 -23.85 -14.85
N PRO A 443 5.64 -23.68 -14.72
CA PRO A 443 4.85 -22.51 -15.15
C PRO A 443 5.05 -21.29 -14.24
N ALA A 444 4.80 -20.10 -14.78
CA ALA A 444 5.00 -18.83 -14.10
C ALA A 444 3.77 -17.91 -14.14
N ILE A 445 3.49 -17.25 -13.01
CA ILE A 445 2.58 -16.11 -12.94
C ILE A 445 3.40 -14.82 -12.96
N TRP A 446 3.00 -13.85 -13.77
CA TRP A 446 3.73 -12.61 -13.98
C TRP A 446 2.84 -11.41 -13.67
N PHE A 447 3.06 -10.79 -12.52
CA PHE A 447 2.31 -9.64 -12.05
C PHE A 447 2.73 -8.36 -12.78
N ILE A 448 1.75 -7.73 -13.44
CA ILE A 448 1.84 -6.42 -14.10
C ILE A 448 0.65 -5.57 -13.62
N PHE A 449 0.93 -4.45 -12.94
CA PHE A 449 -0.10 -3.56 -12.36
C PHE A 449 -0.84 -2.69 -13.41
N ASN A 450 -1.06 -3.23 -14.62
CA ASN A 450 -1.77 -2.59 -15.71
C ASN A 450 -2.39 -3.66 -16.63
N ARG A 451 -3.72 -3.66 -16.73
CA ARG A 451 -4.49 -4.57 -17.61
C ARG A 451 -4.00 -4.53 -19.06
N ARG A 452 -3.74 -3.33 -19.61
CA ARG A 452 -3.22 -3.17 -20.98
C ARG A 452 -1.79 -3.71 -21.12
N GLY A 453 -1.02 -3.72 -20.02
CA GLY A 453 0.30 -4.35 -19.97
C GLY A 453 0.21 -5.88 -20.00
N CYS A 454 -0.84 -6.47 -19.43
CA CYS A 454 -1.11 -7.90 -19.52
C CYS A 454 -1.51 -8.30 -20.96
N ASP A 455 -2.53 -7.63 -21.54
CA ASP A 455 -2.94 -7.82 -22.94
C ASP A 455 -1.72 -7.68 -23.90
N ALA A 456 -0.92 -6.61 -23.74
CA ALA A 456 0.24 -6.34 -24.59
C ALA A 456 1.41 -7.34 -24.40
N ALA A 457 1.60 -7.90 -23.21
CA ALA A 457 2.63 -8.91 -22.96
C ALA A 457 2.28 -10.26 -23.62
N VAL A 458 0.98 -10.60 -23.73
CA VAL A 458 0.53 -11.74 -24.54
C VAL A 458 0.79 -11.48 -26.02
N GLN A 459 0.42 -10.30 -26.52
CA GLN A 459 0.62 -9.91 -27.94
C GLN A 459 2.12 -9.92 -28.34
N TYR A 460 3.00 -9.45 -27.46
CA TYR A 460 4.45 -9.45 -27.65
C TYR A 460 5.06 -10.87 -27.74
N LEU A 461 4.31 -11.91 -27.33
CA LEU A 461 4.76 -13.30 -27.30
C LEU A 461 3.95 -14.23 -28.24
N GLU A 462 3.13 -13.69 -29.16
CA GLU A 462 2.35 -14.50 -30.13
C GLU A 462 3.20 -15.46 -30.98
N ASP A 463 4.46 -15.12 -31.24
CA ASP A 463 5.40 -15.96 -32.00
C ASP A 463 6.21 -16.94 -31.12
N CYS A 464 6.14 -16.80 -29.79
CA CYS A 464 7.01 -17.52 -28.85
C CYS A 464 6.40 -18.83 -28.37
N ASN A 465 6.62 -19.92 -29.11
CA ASN A 465 6.02 -21.22 -28.77
C ASN A 465 6.58 -21.83 -27.46
N LEU A 466 5.73 -21.93 -26.42
CA LEU A 466 6.05 -22.60 -25.15
C LEU A 466 5.46 -24.01 -25.03
N LEU A 467 4.51 -24.38 -25.90
CA LEU A 467 3.83 -25.68 -25.93
C LEU A 467 4.46 -26.65 -26.94
N ASP A 468 4.26 -27.95 -26.76
CA ASP A 468 4.44 -28.92 -27.85
C ASP A 468 3.18 -29.04 -28.75
N GLU A 469 3.25 -29.87 -29.79
CA GLU A 469 2.17 -30.03 -30.78
C GLU A 469 0.94 -30.76 -30.21
N CYS A 470 1.10 -31.61 -29.19
CA CYS A 470 0.01 -32.30 -28.51
C CYS A 470 -0.69 -31.35 -27.53
N GLU A 471 0.07 -30.62 -26.73
CA GLU A 471 -0.45 -29.57 -25.83
C GLU A 471 -1.21 -28.49 -26.62
N MET A 472 -0.67 -28.04 -27.75
CA MET A 472 -1.33 -27.08 -28.64
C MET A 472 -2.64 -27.63 -29.21
N SER A 473 -2.67 -28.93 -29.54
CA SER A 473 -3.89 -29.61 -30.02
C SER A 473 -4.94 -29.75 -28.91
N GLU A 474 -4.54 -30.01 -27.66
CA GLU A 474 -5.45 -30.00 -26.50
C GLU A 474 -6.04 -28.62 -26.25
N VAL A 475 -5.23 -27.55 -26.29
CA VAL A 475 -5.70 -26.17 -26.16
C VAL A 475 -6.68 -25.82 -27.28
N GLU A 476 -6.41 -26.21 -28.52
CA GLU A 476 -7.31 -25.97 -29.64
C GLU A 476 -8.64 -26.73 -29.50
N LEU A 477 -8.63 -27.98 -29.00
CA LEU A 477 -9.83 -28.75 -28.69
C LEU A 477 -10.62 -28.18 -27.52
N ALA A 478 -9.96 -27.73 -26.46
CA ALA A 478 -10.59 -27.06 -25.32
C ALA A 478 -11.24 -25.74 -25.75
N LEU A 479 -10.54 -24.93 -26.55
CA LEU A 479 -11.08 -23.68 -27.11
C LEU A 479 -12.24 -23.93 -28.08
N LYS A 480 -12.19 -25.01 -28.89
CA LYS A 480 -13.32 -25.42 -29.75
C LYS A 480 -14.56 -25.76 -28.90
N ARG A 481 -14.42 -26.49 -27.79
CA ARG A 481 -15.52 -26.78 -26.84
C ARG A 481 -16.04 -25.50 -26.19
N PHE A 482 -15.15 -24.68 -25.63
CA PHE A 482 -15.51 -23.41 -24.99
C PHE A 482 -16.27 -22.48 -25.93
N ARG A 483 -15.83 -22.34 -27.19
CA ARG A 483 -16.51 -21.51 -28.22
C ARG A 483 -17.88 -22.05 -28.65
N ILE A 484 -18.15 -23.34 -28.50
CA ILE A 484 -19.48 -23.92 -28.77
C ILE A 484 -20.45 -23.61 -27.63
N LEU A 485 -19.97 -23.62 -26.38
CA LEU A 485 -20.77 -23.31 -25.19
C LEU A 485 -20.99 -21.80 -25.02
N TYR A 486 -19.91 -21.02 -25.11
CA TYR A 486 -19.87 -19.60 -24.75
C TYR A 486 -19.31 -18.74 -25.92
N PRO A 487 -19.98 -18.71 -27.07
CA PRO A 487 -19.46 -18.11 -28.30
C PRO A 487 -19.20 -16.60 -28.19
N ASP A 488 -19.91 -15.91 -27.29
CA ASP A 488 -19.81 -14.46 -27.08
C ASP A 488 -18.79 -14.09 -25.99
N ALA A 489 -18.25 -15.08 -25.26
CA ALA A 489 -17.24 -14.89 -24.21
C ALA A 489 -15.78 -15.06 -24.70
N VAL A 490 -15.58 -15.40 -25.98
CA VAL A 490 -14.24 -15.67 -26.55
C VAL A 490 -13.49 -14.38 -26.84
N ARG A 491 -12.35 -14.15 -26.17
CA ARG A 491 -11.45 -13.03 -26.50
C ARG A 491 -10.58 -13.39 -27.72
N GLU A 492 -11.11 -13.18 -28.92
CA GLU A 492 -10.39 -13.41 -30.20
C GLU A 492 -8.92 -12.90 -30.22
N PRO A 493 -8.59 -11.68 -29.72
CA PRO A 493 -7.19 -11.20 -29.68
C PRO A 493 -6.24 -12.02 -28.79
N ALA A 494 -6.76 -12.83 -27.86
CA ALA A 494 -5.96 -13.65 -26.95
C ALA A 494 -5.70 -15.08 -27.49
N ILE A 495 -6.45 -15.54 -28.50
CA ILE A 495 -6.39 -16.92 -28.99
C ILE A 495 -4.98 -17.33 -29.45
N LYS A 496 -4.28 -16.45 -30.17
CA LYS A 496 -2.94 -16.73 -30.68
C LYS A 496 -1.94 -17.02 -29.55
N GLY A 497 -1.90 -16.16 -28.53
CA GLY A 497 -1.03 -16.35 -27.37
C GLY A 497 -1.42 -17.58 -26.57
N LEU A 498 -2.73 -17.85 -26.42
CA LEU A 498 -3.24 -19.03 -25.73
C LEU A 498 -2.75 -20.33 -26.39
N LEU A 499 -2.79 -20.40 -27.74
CA LEU A 499 -2.23 -21.51 -28.52
C LEU A 499 -0.69 -21.63 -28.43
N LYS A 500 0.02 -20.64 -27.85
CA LYS A 500 1.45 -20.73 -27.50
C LYS A 500 1.71 -20.96 -26.01
N GLY A 501 0.66 -21.16 -25.21
CA GLY A 501 0.75 -21.39 -23.76
C GLY A 501 0.89 -20.10 -22.94
N VAL A 502 0.43 -18.96 -23.48
CA VAL A 502 0.57 -17.62 -22.88
C VAL A 502 -0.80 -16.94 -22.76
N ALA A 503 -1.20 -16.53 -21.56
CA ALA A 503 -2.52 -15.93 -21.30
C ALA A 503 -2.45 -14.64 -20.45
N ALA A 504 -3.55 -13.88 -20.44
CA ALA A 504 -3.73 -12.69 -19.60
C ALA A 504 -4.90 -12.88 -18.62
N HIS A 505 -4.70 -12.51 -17.34
CA HIS A 505 -5.70 -12.66 -16.28
C HIS A 505 -5.89 -11.34 -15.52
N HIS A 506 -7.00 -10.65 -15.76
CA HIS A 506 -7.31 -9.39 -15.10
C HIS A 506 -8.82 -9.14 -15.06
N ALA A 507 -9.26 -8.25 -14.19
CA ALA A 507 -10.67 -7.87 -14.03
C ALA A 507 -11.35 -7.23 -15.27
N GLY A 508 -10.61 -7.04 -16.36
CA GLY A 508 -11.15 -6.62 -17.66
C GLY A 508 -11.54 -7.80 -18.58
N CYS A 509 -11.14 -9.03 -18.25
CA CYS A 509 -11.67 -10.24 -18.88
C CYS A 509 -13.01 -10.64 -18.24
N LEU A 510 -13.91 -11.21 -19.03
CA LEU A 510 -15.14 -11.84 -18.52
C LEU A 510 -14.81 -12.94 -17.49
N PRO A 511 -15.60 -13.08 -16.40
CA PRO A 511 -15.42 -14.13 -15.39
C PRO A 511 -15.20 -15.53 -15.98
N ILE A 512 -16.06 -15.96 -16.90
CA ILE A 512 -16.02 -17.29 -17.50
C ILE A 512 -14.76 -17.54 -18.36
N TRP A 513 -14.25 -16.50 -19.04
CA TRP A 513 -12.97 -16.56 -19.78
C TRP A 513 -11.76 -16.68 -18.84
N LYS A 514 -11.80 -16.07 -17.64
CA LYS A 514 -10.76 -16.26 -16.62
C LYS A 514 -10.78 -17.68 -16.07
N SER A 515 -11.96 -18.24 -15.77
CA SER A 515 -12.08 -19.62 -15.28
C SER A 515 -11.60 -20.66 -16.30
N PHE A 516 -11.77 -20.39 -17.60
CA PHE A 516 -11.17 -21.22 -18.66
C PHE A 516 -9.62 -21.12 -18.68
N ILE A 517 -9.05 -19.94 -18.46
CA ILE A 517 -7.59 -19.78 -18.31
C ILE A 517 -7.08 -20.47 -17.03
N GLU A 518 -7.83 -20.38 -15.92
CA GLU A 518 -7.53 -21.05 -14.65
C GLU A 518 -7.49 -22.58 -14.82
N GLU A 519 -8.48 -23.18 -15.51
CA GLU A 519 -8.51 -24.62 -15.85
C GLU A 519 -7.28 -25.02 -16.70
N LEU A 520 -7.01 -24.30 -17.79
CA LEU A 520 -5.87 -24.61 -18.67
C LEU A 520 -4.52 -24.41 -17.97
N PHE A 521 -4.40 -23.48 -17.02
CA PHE A 521 -3.20 -23.31 -16.20
C PHE A 521 -3.02 -24.46 -15.19
N GLN A 522 -4.09 -24.87 -14.51
CA GLN A 522 -4.07 -26.03 -13.60
C GLN A 522 -3.71 -27.33 -14.33
N ARG A 523 -4.21 -27.50 -15.57
CA ARG A 523 -3.82 -28.60 -16.49
C ARG A 523 -2.41 -28.47 -17.07
N GLY A 524 -1.68 -27.39 -16.79
CA GLY A 524 -0.33 -27.14 -17.31
C GLY A 524 -0.26 -26.75 -18.80
N LEU A 525 -1.41 -26.54 -19.46
CA LEU A 525 -1.53 -26.13 -20.86
C LEU A 525 -1.31 -24.62 -21.07
N VAL A 526 -1.27 -23.83 -20.00
CA VAL A 526 -0.75 -22.45 -20.01
C VAL A 526 0.53 -22.41 -19.17
N LYS A 527 1.65 -22.06 -19.79
CA LYS A 527 2.97 -22.00 -19.15
C LYS A 527 3.24 -20.63 -18.50
N VAL A 528 2.62 -19.55 -19.02
CA VAL A 528 2.78 -18.18 -18.50
C VAL A 528 1.44 -17.45 -18.45
N VAL A 529 1.11 -16.87 -17.29
CA VAL A 529 -0.06 -15.98 -17.12
C VAL A 529 0.40 -14.57 -16.71
N PHE A 530 0.11 -13.58 -17.53
CA PHE A 530 0.27 -12.16 -17.18
C PHE A 530 -0.94 -11.66 -16.42
N ALA A 531 -0.75 -11.26 -15.17
CA ALA A 531 -1.84 -11.02 -14.25
C ALA A 531 -1.80 -9.64 -13.59
N THR A 532 -2.98 -9.10 -13.27
CA THR A 532 -3.08 -8.02 -12.28
C THR A 532 -3.04 -8.58 -10.85
N GLU A 533 -2.68 -7.71 -9.90
CA GLU A 533 -2.66 -7.92 -8.43
C GLU A 533 -3.85 -8.73 -7.89
N THR A 534 -5.04 -8.56 -8.47
CA THR A 534 -6.27 -9.32 -8.20
C THR A 534 -6.14 -10.85 -8.23
N LEU A 535 -5.11 -11.42 -8.89
CA LEU A 535 -4.85 -12.86 -8.88
C LEU A 535 -4.15 -13.34 -7.59
N ALA A 536 -3.44 -12.45 -6.88
CA ALA A 536 -2.83 -12.77 -5.59
C ALA A 536 -3.87 -12.95 -4.46
N ALA A 537 -5.08 -12.43 -4.67
CA ALA A 537 -6.22 -12.46 -3.75
C ALA A 537 -6.99 -13.80 -3.78
N GLY A 538 -6.47 -14.81 -3.08
CA GLY A 538 -7.19 -16.04 -2.74
C GLY A 538 -7.17 -17.18 -3.77
N ILE A 539 -7.41 -16.91 -5.07
CA ILE A 539 -7.65 -17.95 -6.12
C ILE A 539 -6.61 -19.09 -6.12
N ASN A 540 -7.05 -20.35 -6.11
CA ASN A 540 -6.18 -21.54 -6.09
C ASN A 540 -5.52 -21.82 -7.45
N MET A 541 -4.59 -20.94 -7.82
CA MET A 541 -3.75 -21.05 -9.01
C MET A 541 -2.26 -20.89 -8.62
N PRO A 542 -1.64 -21.89 -7.96
CA PRO A 542 -0.22 -21.85 -7.60
C PRO A 542 0.68 -22.19 -8.80
N ALA A 543 1.79 -21.47 -8.93
CA ALA A 543 2.78 -21.63 -10.00
C ALA A 543 4.13 -22.11 -9.45
N ARG A 544 5.06 -22.55 -10.30
CA ARG A 544 6.45 -22.78 -9.87
C ARG A 544 7.18 -21.46 -9.57
N THR A 545 6.87 -20.42 -10.36
CA THR A 545 7.48 -19.09 -10.25
C THR A 545 6.44 -17.97 -10.19
N ALA A 546 6.71 -16.95 -9.37
CA ALA A 546 6.03 -15.65 -9.41
C ALA A 546 7.01 -14.57 -9.86
N VAL A 547 6.65 -13.80 -10.89
CA VAL A 547 7.44 -12.69 -11.43
C VAL A 547 6.72 -11.38 -11.11
N LEU A 548 7.42 -10.35 -10.63
CA LEU A 548 6.86 -9.01 -10.40
C LEU A 548 7.57 -8.00 -11.30
N SER A 549 6.81 -7.33 -12.17
CA SER A 549 7.36 -6.42 -13.19
C SER A 549 7.74 -5.01 -12.69
N SER A 550 7.47 -4.71 -11.42
CA SER A 550 7.56 -3.37 -10.82
C SER A 550 7.47 -3.49 -9.29
N LEU A 551 7.99 -2.50 -8.56
CA LEU A 551 7.70 -2.32 -7.12
C LEU A 551 6.81 -1.11 -6.84
N SER A 552 6.28 -0.46 -7.87
CA SER A 552 5.23 0.56 -7.75
C SER A 552 4.04 0.30 -8.66
N LYS A 553 2.85 0.66 -8.18
CA LYS A 553 1.58 0.66 -8.91
C LYS A 553 1.05 2.10 -9.07
N ARG A 554 0.18 2.33 -10.06
CA ARG A 554 -0.38 3.66 -10.36
C ARG A 554 -1.82 3.76 -9.85
N THR A 555 -2.05 4.62 -8.88
CA THR A 555 -3.37 4.96 -8.32
C THR A 555 -3.92 6.23 -8.98
N ALA A 556 -5.07 6.73 -8.51
CA ALA A 556 -5.56 8.06 -8.85
C ALA A 556 -4.62 9.17 -8.31
N SER A 557 -4.10 8.98 -7.08
CA SER A 557 -3.21 9.91 -6.38
C SER A 557 -1.76 9.94 -6.88
N GLY A 558 -1.32 9.00 -7.72
CA GLY A 558 0.01 9.04 -8.32
C GLY A 558 0.62 7.65 -8.57
N ARG A 559 1.91 7.51 -8.27
CA ARG A 559 2.56 6.20 -8.10
C ARG A 559 2.76 5.94 -6.61
N ILE A 560 2.36 4.77 -6.15
CA ILE A 560 2.58 4.30 -4.78
C ILE A 560 3.43 3.03 -4.85
N GLN A 561 4.36 2.86 -3.91
CA GLN A 561 5.11 1.61 -3.76
C GLN A 561 4.19 0.50 -3.24
N LEU A 562 4.50 -0.76 -3.56
CA LEU A 562 3.82 -1.90 -2.97
C LEU A 562 4.10 -1.97 -1.46
N THR A 563 3.14 -2.47 -0.68
CA THR A 563 3.36 -2.84 0.71
C THR A 563 4.14 -4.16 0.80
N SER A 564 4.73 -4.46 1.97
CA SER A 564 5.41 -5.74 2.16
C SER A 564 4.39 -6.89 2.15
N ASN A 565 3.18 -6.65 2.68
CA ASN A 565 2.09 -7.63 2.65
C ASN A 565 1.64 -7.96 1.22
N GLU A 566 1.50 -6.97 0.32
CA GLU A 566 1.21 -7.20 -1.10
C GLU A 566 2.32 -8.00 -1.79
N LEU A 567 3.60 -7.68 -1.51
CA LEU A 567 4.75 -8.41 -2.04
C LEU A 567 4.70 -9.89 -1.60
N PHE A 568 4.43 -10.17 -0.33
CA PHE A 568 4.34 -11.55 0.19
C PHE A 568 3.09 -12.29 -0.31
N GLN A 569 1.96 -11.63 -0.52
CA GLN A 569 0.77 -12.24 -1.16
C GLN A 569 1.08 -12.69 -2.60
N MET A 570 1.74 -11.85 -3.40
CA MET A 570 2.15 -12.18 -4.77
C MET A 570 3.23 -13.28 -4.80
N ALA A 571 4.26 -13.16 -3.97
CA ALA A 571 5.32 -14.16 -3.83
C ALA A 571 4.78 -15.53 -3.34
N GLY A 572 3.74 -15.52 -2.50
CA GLY A 572 3.05 -16.71 -1.99
C GLY A 572 2.36 -17.57 -3.05
N ARG A 573 2.23 -17.09 -4.30
CA ARG A 573 1.75 -17.90 -5.43
C ARG A 573 2.85 -18.76 -6.06
N ALA A 574 4.13 -18.58 -5.71
CA ALA A 574 5.23 -19.41 -6.18
C ALA A 574 5.49 -20.62 -5.27
N GLY A 575 5.66 -21.81 -5.85
CA GLY A 575 5.89 -23.08 -5.16
C GLY A 575 4.59 -23.85 -4.90
N ARG A 576 4.38 -24.96 -5.62
CA ARG A 576 3.22 -25.86 -5.47
C ARG A 576 3.51 -26.95 -4.43
N ARG A 577 2.75 -27.00 -3.32
CA ARG A 577 2.89 -28.03 -2.27
C ARG A 577 2.73 -29.42 -2.89
N GLY A 578 3.68 -30.32 -2.61
CA GLY A 578 3.71 -31.69 -3.17
C GLY A 578 4.28 -31.83 -4.59
N ILE A 579 4.62 -30.74 -5.28
CA ILE A 579 5.14 -30.78 -6.67
C ILE A 579 6.48 -30.05 -6.82
N ASP A 580 6.64 -28.87 -6.21
CA ASP A 580 7.89 -28.09 -6.28
C ASP A 580 8.63 -28.07 -4.95
N ASN A 581 9.91 -28.44 -4.96
CA ASN A 581 10.78 -28.41 -3.76
C ASN A 581 11.09 -26.98 -3.27
N ARG A 582 10.97 -25.97 -4.15
CA ARG A 582 11.18 -24.54 -3.86
C ARG A 582 10.24 -23.70 -4.73
N GLY A 583 9.76 -22.58 -4.20
CA GLY A 583 9.04 -21.56 -4.96
C GLY A 583 9.99 -20.46 -5.37
N HIS A 584 9.98 -20.04 -6.64
CA HIS A 584 10.90 -19.02 -7.12
C HIS A 584 10.18 -17.66 -7.25
N VAL A 585 10.75 -16.61 -6.66
CA VAL A 585 10.24 -15.22 -6.82
C VAL A 585 11.23 -14.41 -7.63
N VAL A 586 10.76 -13.72 -8.66
CA VAL A 586 11.61 -12.98 -9.60
C VAL A 586 11.18 -11.52 -9.67
N LEU A 587 12.01 -10.63 -9.14
CA LEU A 587 11.80 -9.19 -9.21
C LEU A 587 12.55 -8.62 -10.42
N VAL A 588 11.89 -7.77 -11.21
CA VAL A 588 12.44 -7.27 -12.48
C VAL A 588 13.04 -5.87 -12.33
N GLN A 589 14.24 -5.64 -12.86
CA GLN A 589 14.88 -4.31 -12.92
C GLN A 589 14.03 -3.32 -13.72
N THR A 590 13.61 -2.20 -13.12
CA THR A 590 12.86 -1.14 -13.81
C THR A 590 13.73 0.10 -14.06
N PRO A 591 13.28 1.10 -14.85
CA PRO A 591 13.99 2.37 -15.01
C PRO A 591 14.11 3.21 -13.72
N TYR A 592 13.43 2.82 -12.64
CA TYR A 592 13.28 3.59 -11.40
C TYR A 592 13.70 2.78 -10.16
N GLU A 593 13.34 1.50 -10.07
CA GLU A 593 13.63 0.60 -8.94
C GLU A 593 14.72 -0.42 -9.30
N GLY A 594 15.62 -0.73 -8.36
CA GLY A 594 16.62 -1.80 -8.48
C GLY A 594 16.57 -2.78 -7.30
N ALA A 595 17.59 -3.62 -7.20
CA ALA A 595 17.72 -4.63 -6.13
C ALA A 595 17.77 -4.03 -4.72
N GLU A 596 18.25 -2.78 -4.58
CA GLU A 596 18.31 -2.06 -3.31
C GLU A 596 16.91 -1.72 -2.77
N GLU A 597 16.00 -1.25 -3.62
CA GLU A 597 14.60 -1.02 -3.27
C GLU A 597 13.87 -2.35 -3.01
N CYS A 598 14.19 -3.41 -3.75
CA CYS A 598 13.67 -4.75 -3.51
C CYS A 598 14.01 -5.25 -2.09
N CYS A 599 15.28 -5.13 -1.68
CA CYS A 599 15.71 -5.59 -0.37
C CYS A 599 15.12 -4.73 0.76
N LYS A 600 14.97 -3.42 0.57
CA LYS A 600 14.30 -2.54 1.55
C LYS A 600 12.86 -2.97 1.80
N LEU A 601 12.09 -3.30 0.76
CA LEU A 601 10.70 -3.74 0.90
C LEU A 601 10.60 -5.15 1.50
N LEU A 602 11.51 -6.06 1.13
CA LEU A 602 11.57 -7.43 1.64
C LEU A 602 11.96 -7.49 3.13
N PHE A 603 12.85 -6.59 3.59
CA PHE A 603 13.28 -6.48 4.98
C PHE A 603 12.46 -5.48 5.82
N ALA A 604 11.39 -4.90 5.27
CA ALA A 604 10.51 -3.98 6.01
C ALA A 604 9.73 -4.66 7.15
N GLY A 605 9.58 -5.99 7.08
CA GLY A 605 8.74 -6.77 7.99
C GLY A 605 7.30 -6.87 7.49
N VAL A 606 6.53 -7.75 8.14
CA VAL A 606 5.08 -7.88 7.91
C VAL A 606 4.38 -6.66 8.53
N GLU A 607 3.39 -6.12 7.84
CA GLU A 607 2.63 -4.96 8.33
C GLU A 607 1.48 -5.41 9.25
N PRO A 608 1.15 -4.63 10.31
CA PRO A 608 0.04 -4.93 11.21
C PRO A 608 -1.32 -4.69 10.54
N LEU A 609 -2.35 -5.36 11.05
CA LEU A 609 -3.74 -5.06 10.74
C LEU A 609 -4.11 -3.70 11.33
N VAL A 610 -4.68 -2.86 10.45
CA VAL A 610 -5.30 -1.58 10.76
C VAL A 610 -6.81 -1.73 10.60
N SER A 611 -7.59 -1.22 11.54
CA SER A 611 -9.06 -1.15 11.42
C SER A 611 -9.46 -0.14 10.36
N GLN A 612 -10.46 -0.48 9.55
CA GLN A 612 -11.07 0.40 8.54
C GLN A 612 -12.53 0.72 8.90
N PHE A 613 -12.90 0.59 10.17
CA PHE A 613 -14.27 0.71 10.64
C PHE A 613 -14.85 2.11 10.38
N THR A 614 -15.77 2.18 9.43
CA THR A 614 -16.56 3.37 9.08
C THR A 614 -18.04 3.09 9.23
N ALA A 615 -18.83 4.08 9.66
CA ALA A 615 -20.28 3.92 9.76
C ALA A 615 -20.96 4.16 8.39
N SER A 616 -21.91 3.31 8.00
CA SER A 616 -22.77 3.53 6.81
C SER A 616 -24.19 4.01 7.20
N TYR A 617 -24.93 4.56 6.24
CA TYR A 617 -26.35 4.90 6.47
C TYR A 617 -27.17 3.65 6.82
N GLY A 618 -26.93 2.54 6.10
CA GLY A 618 -27.55 1.26 6.38
C GLY A 618 -27.23 0.72 7.78
N MET A 619 -25.97 0.81 8.23
CA MET A 619 -25.57 0.41 9.58
C MET A 619 -26.29 1.24 10.67
N VAL A 620 -26.26 2.57 10.58
CA VAL A 620 -26.88 3.44 11.59
C VAL A 620 -28.40 3.22 11.66
N LEU A 621 -29.06 3.05 10.51
CA LEU A 621 -30.49 2.73 10.45
C LEU A 621 -30.81 1.36 11.07
N ASN A 622 -30.09 0.30 10.70
CA ASN A 622 -30.35 -1.06 11.21
C ASN A 622 -30.01 -1.22 12.71
N LEU A 623 -29.18 -0.33 13.29
CA LEU A 623 -28.91 -0.32 14.73
C LEU A 623 -29.94 0.47 15.56
N LEU A 624 -30.43 1.61 15.06
CA LEU A 624 -31.25 2.54 15.85
C LEU A 624 -32.76 2.41 15.60
N ALA A 625 -33.19 1.79 14.50
CA ALA A 625 -34.59 1.60 14.19
C ALA A 625 -35.26 0.63 15.16
N GLY A 626 -36.39 1.04 15.78
CA GLY A 626 -37.09 0.20 16.76
C GLY A 626 -38.51 -0.18 16.41
N ALA A 627 -39.31 0.75 15.89
CA ALA A 627 -40.71 0.52 15.57
C ALA A 627 -41.07 1.10 14.20
N LYS A 628 -41.78 0.31 13.39
CA LYS A 628 -42.30 0.70 12.08
C LYS A 628 -43.51 1.61 12.20
N VAL A 629 -43.62 2.63 11.34
CA VAL A 629 -44.83 3.45 11.23
C VAL A 629 -45.88 2.71 10.41
N MET A 630 -46.63 1.81 11.06
CA MET A 630 -47.86 1.30 10.48
C MET A 630 -48.91 2.43 10.46
N HIS A 631 -49.36 2.83 9.27
CA HIS A 631 -50.51 3.71 9.13
C HIS A 631 -51.79 2.97 9.57
N LEU A 632 -52.24 3.18 10.81
CA LEU A 632 -53.50 2.61 11.30
C LEU A 632 -54.70 3.16 10.52
N SER A 633 -55.44 2.25 9.87
CA SER A 633 -56.82 2.46 9.48
C SER A 633 -57.77 1.81 10.52
N ASN A 634 -57.98 2.53 11.63
CA ASN A 634 -58.98 2.31 12.69
C ASN A 634 -58.91 1.06 13.59
N GLU A 635 -59.55 1.23 14.77
CA GLU A 635 -60.07 0.23 15.71
C GLU A 635 -59.09 -0.70 16.42
N SER A 636 -58.46 -0.13 17.46
CA SER A 636 -58.36 -0.68 18.82
C SER A 636 -58.17 -2.19 19.01
N ASP A 637 -56.94 -2.59 19.32
CA ASP A 637 -56.70 -3.65 20.31
C ASP A 637 -55.44 -3.34 21.13
N ASP A 638 -55.43 -3.72 22.41
CA ASP A 638 -54.44 -3.27 23.41
C ASP A 638 -53.18 -4.14 23.43
N MET A 639 -52.54 -4.28 22.26
CA MET A 639 -51.28 -5.02 22.09
C MET A 639 -50.07 -4.12 22.28
N LYS A 640 -49.27 -4.42 23.32
CA LYS A 640 -48.06 -3.67 23.69
C LYS A 640 -47.12 -3.48 22.50
N ALA A 641 -46.84 -2.22 22.16
CA ALA A 641 -45.75 -1.87 21.25
C ALA A 641 -44.39 -2.27 21.87
N LEU A 642 -43.87 -3.42 21.46
CA LEU A 642 -42.56 -3.93 21.89
C LEU A 642 -41.46 -3.06 21.26
N GLN A 643 -40.83 -2.21 22.08
CA GLN A 643 -39.68 -1.41 21.66
C GLN A 643 -38.49 -2.33 21.37
N ALA A 644 -38.11 -2.45 20.09
CA ALA A 644 -37.02 -3.32 19.63
C ALA A 644 -35.77 -2.54 19.16
N GLY A 645 -35.74 -1.21 19.31
CA GLY A 645 -34.65 -0.36 18.85
C GLY A 645 -33.61 -0.14 19.94
N ARG A 646 -32.31 -0.28 19.59
CA ARG A 646 -31.22 -0.03 20.54
C ARG A 646 -31.12 1.45 20.86
N SER A 647 -30.90 1.76 22.13
CA SER A 647 -30.59 3.12 22.56
C SER A 647 -29.26 3.61 21.96
N LEU A 648 -29.06 4.93 21.89
CA LEU A 648 -27.78 5.52 21.48
C LEU A 648 -26.60 5.01 22.33
N GLU A 649 -26.83 4.68 23.62
CA GLU A 649 -25.79 4.13 24.49
C GLU A 649 -25.43 2.67 24.16
N GLU A 650 -26.38 1.87 23.70
CA GLU A 650 -26.13 0.50 23.27
C GLU A 650 -25.50 0.45 21.88
N ALA A 651 -25.93 1.31 20.95
CA ALA A 651 -25.25 1.50 19.67
C ALA A 651 -23.81 2.00 19.87
N ARG A 652 -23.61 2.95 20.80
CA ARG A 652 -22.28 3.42 21.19
C ARG A 652 -21.38 2.30 21.71
N LYS A 653 -21.89 1.43 22.60
CA LYS A 653 -21.12 0.27 23.13
C LYS A 653 -20.64 -0.67 22.02
N LEU A 654 -21.41 -0.87 20.96
CA LEU A 654 -21.00 -1.68 19.79
C LEU A 654 -19.91 -0.97 18.96
N VAL A 655 -20.05 0.35 18.74
CA VAL A 655 -19.03 1.14 18.01
C VAL A 655 -17.73 1.23 18.81
N GLU A 656 -17.80 1.34 20.14
CA GLU A 656 -16.65 1.29 21.05
C GLU A 656 -16.02 -0.12 21.16
N GLN A 657 -16.69 -1.16 20.67
CA GLN A 657 -16.17 -2.53 20.55
C GLN A 657 -15.40 -2.81 19.23
N SER A 658 -15.21 -1.81 18.35
CA SER A 658 -14.42 -2.00 17.12
C SER A 658 -12.94 -2.31 17.37
N PHE A 659 -12.29 -2.99 16.42
CA PHE A 659 -10.88 -3.36 16.51
C PHE A 659 -9.98 -2.12 16.63
N GLY A 660 -10.33 -1.05 15.91
CA GLY A 660 -9.62 0.24 16.00
C GLY A 660 -9.66 0.86 17.39
N ASN A 661 -10.78 0.74 18.11
CA ASN A 661 -10.90 1.22 19.49
C ASN A 661 -10.16 0.33 20.50
N TYR A 662 -10.08 -0.98 20.25
CA TYR A 662 -9.27 -1.91 21.05
C TYR A 662 -7.77 -1.61 20.92
N VAL A 663 -7.24 -1.58 19.69
CA VAL A 663 -5.83 -1.25 19.42
C VAL A 663 -5.50 0.17 19.90
N GLY A 664 -6.38 1.14 19.64
CA GLY A 664 -6.26 2.50 20.16
C GLY A 664 -6.17 2.57 21.69
N SER A 665 -6.94 1.73 22.40
CA SER A 665 -6.90 1.64 23.87
C SER A 665 -5.60 1.04 24.39
N ASN A 666 -5.10 -0.04 23.77
CA ASN A 666 -3.84 -0.67 24.14
C ASN A 666 -2.64 0.25 23.86
N VAL A 667 -2.60 0.88 22.69
CA VAL A 667 -1.58 1.87 22.33
C VAL A 667 -1.66 3.09 23.26
N MET A 668 -2.86 3.54 23.64
CA MET A 668 -3.04 4.60 24.63
C MET A 668 -2.53 4.21 26.02
N LEU A 669 -2.74 2.98 26.48
CA LEU A 669 -2.19 2.47 27.75
C LEU A 669 -0.66 2.46 27.72
N ALA A 670 -0.06 1.81 26.72
CA ALA A 670 1.40 1.77 26.56
C ALA A 670 2.02 3.18 26.42
N ALA A 671 1.35 4.10 25.72
CA ALA A 671 1.79 5.49 25.60
C ALA A 671 1.65 6.27 26.92
N LYS A 672 0.62 6.02 27.73
CA LYS A 672 0.46 6.61 29.07
C LYS A 672 1.53 6.10 30.03
N ASP A 673 1.89 4.82 29.96
CA ASP A 673 2.96 4.25 30.78
C ASP A 673 4.34 4.77 30.38
N GLU A 674 4.65 4.86 29.09
CA GLU A 674 5.87 5.52 28.61
C GLU A 674 5.92 7.00 29.00
N LEU A 675 4.79 7.72 28.94
CA LEU A 675 4.70 9.10 29.43
C LEU A 675 5.00 9.17 30.94
N CYS A 676 4.43 8.25 31.72
CA CYS A 676 4.68 8.15 33.17
C CYS A 676 6.16 7.87 33.48
N LYS A 677 6.82 6.96 32.75
CA LYS A 677 8.27 6.70 32.87
C LYS A 677 9.10 7.94 32.52
N ILE A 678 8.84 8.56 31.36
CA ILE A 678 9.55 9.77 30.90
C ILE A 678 9.36 10.93 31.88
N GLN A 679 8.18 11.09 32.48
CA GLN A 679 7.91 12.11 33.48
C GLN A 679 8.70 11.85 34.76
N LYS A 680 8.64 10.64 35.32
CA LYS A 680 9.43 10.24 36.49
C LYS A 680 10.94 10.44 36.28
N GLU A 681 11.47 10.01 35.13
CA GLU A 681 12.89 10.22 34.78
C GLU A 681 13.23 11.72 34.66
N THR A 682 12.34 12.50 34.04
CA THR A 682 12.51 13.96 33.91
C THR A 682 12.52 14.66 35.26
N ASP A 683 11.68 14.25 36.20
CA ASP A 683 11.58 14.85 37.53
C ASP A 683 12.82 14.51 38.38
N VAL A 684 13.28 13.25 38.34
CA VAL A 684 14.54 12.83 38.97
C VAL A 684 15.72 13.62 38.41
N LEU A 685 15.92 13.65 37.09
CA LEU A 685 17.01 14.40 36.46
C LEU A 685 16.92 15.91 36.74
N THR A 686 15.72 16.48 36.80
CA THR A 686 15.54 17.90 37.16
C THR A 686 15.98 18.16 38.60
N SER A 687 15.73 17.23 39.53
CA SER A 687 16.20 17.37 40.92
C SER A 687 17.73 17.33 41.05
N GLU A 688 18.42 16.52 40.24
CA GLU A 688 19.88 16.38 40.25
C GLU A 688 20.65 17.61 39.72
N ILE A 689 19.97 18.44 38.93
CA ILE A 689 20.47 19.66 38.27
C ILE A 689 20.06 20.93 39.04
N SER A 690 19.17 20.83 40.03
CA SER A 690 18.81 21.98 40.88
C SER A 690 20.06 22.70 41.40
N ASP A 691 20.04 24.05 41.46
CA ASP A 691 21.20 24.83 41.90
C ASP A 691 21.74 24.33 43.26
N ASP A 692 20.84 23.97 44.20
CA ASP A 692 21.21 23.34 45.48
C ASP A 692 21.92 21.99 45.32
N ALA A 693 21.53 21.15 44.34
CA ALA A 693 22.21 19.88 44.07
C ALA A 693 23.57 20.08 43.41
N ILE A 694 23.69 21.02 42.47
CA ILE A 694 24.98 21.44 41.88
C ILE A 694 25.91 21.99 42.96
N ASP A 695 25.38 22.81 43.87
CA ASP A 695 26.16 23.44 44.93
C ASP A 695 26.61 22.42 45.99
N ARG A 696 25.72 21.49 46.40
CA ARG A 696 26.08 20.35 47.27
C ARG A 696 27.10 19.40 46.62
N LYS A 697 27.04 19.18 45.30
CA LYS A 697 28.07 18.43 44.54
C LYS A 697 29.40 19.21 44.52
N SER A 698 29.35 20.53 44.33
CA SER A 698 30.53 21.41 44.27
C SER A 698 31.27 21.49 45.62
N ARG A 699 30.55 21.71 46.73
CA ARG A 699 31.12 21.76 48.09
C ARG A 699 31.71 20.44 48.59
N ARG A 700 31.40 19.31 47.95
CA ARG A 700 31.97 17.98 48.27
C ARG A 700 33.28 17.66 47.53
N LEU A 701 33.55 18.34 46.41
CA LEU A 701 34.67 18.03 45.51
C LEU A 701 35.76 19.11 45.49
N LEU A 702 35.46 20.31 46.01
CA LEU A 702 36.36 21.46 46.04
C LEU A 702 36.74 21.82 47.48
N SER A 703 37.96 22.32 47.68
CA SER A 703 38.34 22.94 48.96
C SER A 703 37.56 24.24 49.19
N GLU A 704 37.32 24.61 50.45
CA GLU A 704 36.47 25.76 50.80
C GLU A 704 36.98 27.09 50.20
N ALA A 705 38.31 27.26 50.10
CA ALA A 705 38.93 28.39 49.44
C ALA A 705 38.72 28.37 47.91
N ALA A 706 38.99 27.23 47.25
CA ALA A 706 38.84 27.11 45.79
C ALA A 706 37.38 27.24 45.35
N TYR A 707 36.44 26.67 46.11
CA TYR A 707 35.00 26.82 45.90
C TYR A 707 34.57 28.30 45.98
N LYS A 708 35.07 29.04 46.96
CA LYS A 708 34.75 30.47 47.13
C LYS A 708 35.33 31.34 46.00
N GLU A 709 36.53 31.04 45.51
CA GLU A 709 37.08 31.71 44.32
C GLU A 709 36.28 31.35 43.05
N MET A 710 35.99 30.06 42.84
CA MET A 710 35.14 29.56 41.74
C MET A 710 33.78 30.26 41.69
N ALA A 711 33.09 30.37 42.83
CA ALA A 711 31.78 31.01 42.92
C ALA A 711 31.83 32.50 42.49
N ASN A 712 32.74 33.28 43.08
CA ASN A 712 32.92 34.70 42.75
C ASN A 712 33.23 34.91 41.26
N LEU A 713 34.14 34.10 40.69
CA LEU A 713 34.50 34.19 39.27
C LEU A 713 33.36 33.75 38.33
N GLN A 714 32.51 32.80 38.75
CA GLN A 714 31.32 32.43 37.98
C GLN A 714 30.24 33.51 38.04
N GLU A 715 30.10 34.23 39.16
CA GLU A 715 29.18 35.37 39.26
C GLU A 715 29.66 36.56 38.41
N GLU A 716 30.95 36.93 38.50
CA GLU A 716 31.62 37.88 37.61
C GLU A 716 31.39 37.49 36.14
N LEU A 717 31.61 36.22 35.78
CA LEU A 717 31.36 35.71 34.43
C LEU A 717 29.87 35.72 34.04
N LYS A 718 28.92 35.49 34.97
CA LYS A 718 27.46 35.58 34.73
C LYS A 718 27.07 37.04 34.43
N ALA A 719 27.56 38.01 35.19
CA ALA A 719 27.31 39.44 34.98
C ALA A 719 27.88 39.92 33.62
N GLU A 720 29.15 39.60 33.34
CA GLU A 720 29.83 40.04 32.12
C GLU A 720 29.27 39.36 30.85
N LYS A 721 28.71 38.14 30.98
CA LYS A 721 27.89 37.50 29.92
C LYS A 721 26.61 38.29 29.63
N ARG A 722 25.90 38.78 30.66
CA ARG A 722 24.67 39.60 30.53
C ARG A 722 24.96 40.95 29.86
N PHE A 723 26.02 41.63 30.28
CA PHE A 723 26.44 42.90 29.66
C PHE A 723 26.87 42.70 28.19
N ARG A 724 27.52 41.58 27.86
CA ARG A 724 27.84 41.19 26.48
C ARG A 724 26.61 40.93 25.62
N THR A 725 25.53 40.34 26.15
CA THR A 725 24.27 40.17 25.39
C THR A 725 23.57 41.50 25.15
N GLU A 726 23.63 42.43 26.11
CA GLU A 726 23.08 43.78 25.96
C GLU A 726 23.85 44.61 24.91
N LEU A 727 25.19 44.60 24.93
CA LEU A 727 25.98 45.25 23.86
C LEU A 727 25.74 44.61 22.48
N ARG A 728 25.49 43.30 22.42
CA ARG A 728 25.07 42.64 21.17
C ARG A 728 23.71 43.16 20.68
N ARG A 729 22.73 43.33 21.58
CA ARG A 729 21.41 43.88 21.26
C ARG A 729 21.52 45.27 20.64
N ARG A 730 22.35 46.14 21.22
CA ARG A 730 22.62 47.50 20.71
C ARG A 730 23.30 47.51 19.33
N MET A 731 24.28 46.63 19.11
CA MET A 731 24.92 46.47 17.81
C MET A 731 23.93 46.00 16.73
N GLU A 732 23.11 44.98 17.02
CA GLU A 732 22.09 44.50 16.08
C GLU A 732 21.06 45.60 15.78
N LEU A 733 20.59 46.36 16.78
CA LEU A 733 19.71 47.52 16.58
C LEU A 733 20.31 48.61 15.66
N LYS A 734 21.57 49.03 15.89
CA LYS A 734 22.25 50.03 15.04
C LYS A 734 22.54 49.54 13.61
N ARG A 735 22.59 48.21 13.38
CA ARG A 735 22.61 47.63 12.02
C ARG A 735 21.24 47.73 11.36
N PHE A 736 20.17 47.46 12.11
CA PHE A 736 18.81 47.47 11.55
C PHE A 736 18.34 48.88 11.18
N SER A 737 18.74 49.92 11.92
CA SER A 737 18.46 51.30 11.50
C SER A 737 19.11 51.64 10.15
N ALA A 738 20.39 51.32 9.97
CA ALA A 738 21.09 51.55 8.70
C ALA A 738 20.47 50.76 7.53
N LEU A 739 20.08 49.50 7.75
CA LEU A 739 19.38 48.69 6.75
C LEU A 739 17.98 49.24 6.41
N LYS A 740 17.22 49.73 7.40
CA LYS A 740 15.88 50.30 7.20
C LYS A 740 15.88 51.51 6.29
N ASP A 741 16.89 52.36 6.37
CA ASP A 741 16.96 53.55 5.52
C ASP A 741 17.35 53.18 4.09
N ILE A 742 18.33 52.28 3.91
CA ILE A 742 18.70 51.72 2.60
C ILE A 742 17.50 51.03 1.91
N LEU A 743 16.68 50.26 2.63
CA LEU A 743 15.56 49.52 2.03
C LEU A 743 14.41 50.41 1.56
N LYS A 744 14.20 51.59 2.16
CA LYS A 744 13.19 52.58 1.72
C LYS A 744 13.53 53.15 0.35
N ASP A 745 14.81 53.45 0.10
CA ASP A 745 15.27 54.04 -1.16
C ASP A 745 14.96 53.13 -2.39
N PHE A 746 14.82 51.81 -2.17
CA PHE A 746 14.47 50.82 -3.20
C PHE A 746 12.96 50.57 -3.37
N GLU A 747 12.07 51.20 -2.59
CA GLU A 747 10.62 51.02 -2.74
C GLU A 747 10.10 51.70 -4.03
N ASN A 748 10.70 52.81 -4.45
CA ASN A 748 10.30 53.60 -5.63
C ASN A 748 11.13 53.31 -6.91
N GLY A 749 11.81 52.17 -7.00
CA GLY A 749 12.75 51.88 -8.09
C GLY A 749 12.83 50.41 -8.51
N HIS A 750 14.03 50.00 -8.90
CA HIS A 750 14.39 48.61 -9.25
C HIS A 750 14.12 47.63 -8.09
N LEU A 751 14.07 46.34 -8.41
CA LEU A 751 13.93 45.25 -7.44
C LEU A 751 15.33 44.67 -7.12
N PRO A 752 16.05 45.17 -6.09
CA PRO A 752 17.44 44.79 -5.84
C PRO A 752 17.59 43.31 -5.47
N PHE A 753 18.73 42.73 -5.84
CA PHE A 753 19.13 41.43 -5.31
C PHE A 753 19.67 41.59 -3.89
N LEU A 754 19.35 40.64 -3.01
CA LEU A 754 19.86 40.56 -1.64
C LEU A 754 20.23 39.13 -1.27
N CYS A 755 21.19 38.99 -0.34
CA CYS A 755 21.60 37.69 0.17
C CYS A 755 21.00 37.50 1.57
N LEU A 756 20.18 36.46 1.75
CA LEU A 756 19.70 36.03 3.06
C LEU A 756 20.68 34.99 3.64
N GLN A 757 21.06 35.12 4.92
CA GLN A 757 21.92 34.15 5.60
C GLN A 757 21.27 33.67 6.91
N TYR A 758 21.12 32.35 7.05
CA TYR A 758 20.56 31.72 8.24
C TYR A 758 21.34 30.45 8.63
N LYS A 759 20.98 29.89 9.79
CA LYS A 759 21.42 28.58 10.25
C LYS A 759 20.21 27.69 10.47
N ASP A 760 20.30 26.44 10.04
CA ASP A 760 19.28 25.43 10.32
C ASP A 760 19.42 24.83 11.74
N SER A 761 18.58 23.84 12.04
CA SER A 761 18.56 23.10 13.31
C SER A 761 19.79 22.22 13.54
N GLU A 762 20.58 21.93 12.50
CA GLU A 762 21.82 21.13 12.57
C GLU A 762 23.07 22.04 12.66
N GLY A 763 22.92 23.33 12.36
CA GLY A 763 23.91 24.39 12.52
C GLY A 763 24.62 24.80 11.22
N VAL A 764 24.23 24.23 10.08
CA VAL A 764 24.77 24.53 8.75
C VAL A 764 24.43 25.96 8.37
N GLU A 765 25.36 26.69 7.74
CA GLU A 765 25.09 28.04 7.24
C GLU A 765 24.60 28.02 5.80
N HIS A 766 23.37 28.48 5.60
CA HIS A 766 22.76 28.66 4.29
C HIS A 766 22.88 30.13 3.87
N SER A 767 23.16 30.38 2.59
CA SER A 767 23.20 31.72 1.99
C SER A 767 22.42 31.70 0.68
N VAL A 768 21.25 32.35 0.66
CA VAL A 768 20.30 32.31 -0.45
C VAL A 768 20.28 33.67 -1.16
N PRO A 769 20.61 33.75 -2.46
CA PRO A 769 20.34 34.94 -3.26
C PRO A 769 18.86 35.03 -3.58
N ALA A 770 18.26 36.20 -3.36
CA ALA A 770 16.85 36.45 -3.57
C ALA A 770 16.59 37.88 -4.10
N VAL A 771 15.38 38.10 -4.63
CA VAL A 771 14.91 39.38 -5.17
C VAL A 771 14.01 40.07 -4.15
N TYR A 772 14.33 41.30 -3.76
CA TYR A 772 13.49 42.10 -2.88
C TYR A 772 12.18 42.51 -3.58
N LEU A 773 11.02 42.17 -3.02
CA LEU A 773 9.71 42.64 -3.50
C LEU A 773 9.26 43.94 -2.84
N GLY A 774 9.51 44.08 -1.54
CA GLY A 774 9.00 45.19 -0.73
C GLY A 774 8.75 44.79 0.72
N LYS A 775 8.20 45.75 1.48
CA LYS A 775 7.73 45.56 2.86
C LYS A 775 6.42 44.77 2.87
N PHE A 776 6.22 43.94 3.89
CA PHE A 776 5.00 43.15 4.08
C PHE A 776 3.73 44.04 4.10
N ASP A 777 3.80 45.18 4.79
CA ASP A 777 2.66 46.10 4.92
C ASP A 777 2.33 46.88 3.63
N SER A 778 3.23 46.92 2.64
CA SER A 778 3.06 47.68 1.39
C SER A 778 2.62 46.83 0.20
N LEU A 779 2.45 45.52 0.39
CA LEU A 779 1.98 44.59 -0.63
C LEU A 779 0.49 44.33 -0.42
N ASP A 780 -0.33 44.61 -1.42
CA ASP A 780 -1.80 44.57 -1.27
C ASP A 780 -2.39 43.15 -1.40
N SER A 781 -1.66 42.17 -0.86
CA SER A 781 -2.08 40.77 -0.73
C SER A 781 -3.23 40.64 0.27
N SER A 782 -4.23 39.84 -0.10
CA SER A 782 -5.33 39.47 0.78
C SER A 782 -4.93 38.35 1.75
N LYS A 783 -4.13 37.37 1.28
CA LYS A 783 -3.72 36.20 2.04
C LYS A 783 -2.67 36.51 3.12
N LEU A 784 -1.71 37.40 2.85
CA LEU A 784 -0.71 37.82 3.85
C LEU A 784 -1.35 38.49 5.07
N LYS A 785 -2.42 39.27 4.87
CA LYS A 785 -3.15 39.94 5.96
C LYS A 785 -3.81 38.93 6.93
N ASN A 786 -4.22 37.76 6.44
CA ASN A 786 -4.71 36.66 7.27
C ASN A 786 -3.59 35.93 8.03
N MET A 787 -2.37 35.83 7.47
CA MET A 787 -1.22 35.25 8.19
C MET A 787 -0.86 36.07 9.44
N ALA A 788 -1.00 37.40 9.36
CA ALA A 788 -0.76 38.31 10.47
C ALA A 788 -1.79 38.12 11.60
N SER A 789 -3.10 38.14 11.30
CA SER A 789 -4.16 38.03 12.31
C SER A 789 -4.23 36.65 12.98
N ILE A 790 -3.96 35.57 12.25
CA ILE A 790 -3.89 34.22 12.83
C ILE A 790 -2.75 34.08 13.85
N ASN A 791 -1.72 34.94 13.78
CA ASN A 791 -0.54 34.88 14.64
C ASN A 791 -0.27 36.19 15.41
N ASP A 792 -1.30 36.92 15.85
CA ASP A 792 -1.19 38.18 16.64
C ASP A 792 -0.36 38.09 17.93
N SER A 793 0.09 36.90 18.32
CA SER A 793 1.12 36.68 19.36
C SER A 793 2.55 37.14 18.99
N PHE A 794 2.82 37.50 17.72
CA PHE A 794 4.16 37.54 17.13
C PHE A 794 5.22 38.44 17.81
N ALA A 795 4.84 39.48 18.57
CA ALA A 795 5.82 40.44 19.11
C ALA A 795 5.50 41.17 20.43
N LEU A 796 4.31 40.99 21.05
CA LEU A 796 3.80 42.00 22.00
C LEU A 796 3.80 41.68 23.51
N ASN A 797 4.07 40.44 23.95
CA ASN A 797 3.83 40.01 25.35
C ASN A 797 5.08 39.58 26.16
N ARG A 798 6.21 40.29 26.05
CA ARG A 798 7.40 40.04 26.92
C ARG A 798 8.19 41.25 27.45
N LEU A 799 7.85 42.49 27.09
CA LEU A 799 8.57 43.69 27.58
C LEU A 799 7.70 44.73 28.30
N ALA A 800 6.39 44.51 28.42
CA ALA A 800 5.47 45.40 29.13
C ALA A 800 5.40 45.13 30.65
N GLN A 801 6.53 44.87 31.32
CA GLN A 801 6.54 44.65 32.78
C GLN A 801 7.90 44.92 33.48
N SER A 802 8.46 46.11 33.28
CA SER A 802 9.48 46.68 34.18
C SER A 802 9.35 48.21 34.21
N ASN A 803 9.10 48.77 35.39
CA ASN A 803 8.92 50.22 35.58
C ASN A 803 10.26 50.96 35.56
N GLY A 804 10.23 52.26 35.23
CA GLY A 804 11.30 53.19 35.56
C GLY A 804 11.74 54.05 34.39
N ASP A 805 11.52 55.36 34.53
CA ASP A 805 11.85 56.41 33.58
C ASP A 805 13.32 56.37 33.11
N ASP A 806 13.52 56.35 31.79
CA ASP A 806 14.61 57.09 31.15
C ASP A 806 14.21 57.48 29.72
N TYR A 807 14.77 58.57 29.20
CA TYR A 807 14.39 59.12 27.90
C TYR A 807 15.25 58.56 26.74
N ASP A 808 14.69 58.65 25.53
CA ASP A 808 15.41 58.57 24.25
C ASP A 808 15.88 57.19 23.71
N THR A 809 15.16 56.11 24.04
CA THR A 809 15.20 54.86 23.24
C THR A 809 13.88 54.60 22.50
N GLN A 810 13.83 54.93 21.21
CA GLN A 810 12.77 54.44 20.33
C GLN A 810 12.90 52.92 20.14
N ASP A 811 11.93 52.16 20.62
CA ASP A 811 11.93 50.69 20.52
C ASP A 811 11.72 50.26 19.05
N VAL A 812 12.81 49.89 18.37
CA VAL A 812 12.83 49.58 16.93
C VAL A 812 12.14 48.23 16.69
N LYS A 813 10.81 48.25 16.54
CA LYS A 813 10.04 47.08 16.08
C LYS A 813 10.63 46.57 14.75
N PRO A 814 10.88 45.26 14.59
CA PRO A 814 11.34 44.71 13.32
C PRO A 814 10.24 44.82 12.27
N SER A 815 10.62 45.03 11.01
CA SER A 815 9.70 45.07 9.88
C SER A 815 9.81 43.76 9.11
N TYR A 816 8.68 43.21 8.67
CA TYR A 816 8.70 42.06 7.77
C TYR A 816 8.79 42.51 6.31
N TYR A 817 9.52 41.74 5.52
CA TYR A 817 9.80 41.96 4.10
C TYR A 817 9.58 40.65 3.33
N VAL A 818 9.34 40.78 2.02
CA VAL A 818 9.10 39.64 1.11
C VAL A 818 10.18 39.58 0.03
N ALA A 819 10.65 38.38 -0.28
CA ALA A 819 11.56 38.12 -1.40
C ALA A 819 11.29 36.76 -2.07
N LEU A 820 11.71 36.62 -3.34
CA LEU A 820 11.72 35.36 -4.09
C LEU A 820 13.17 34.87 -4.26
N GLY A 821 13.47 33.65 -3.79
CA GLY A 821 14.80 33.04 -3.89
C GLY A 821 15.08 32.37 -5.23
N SER A 822 16.37 32.17 -5.55
CA SER A 822 16.82 31.43 -6.74
C SER A 822 16.37 29.97 -6.79
N ASP A 823 16.02 29.42 -5.63
CA ASP A 823 15.50 28.07 -5.37
C ASP A 823 13.99 27.92 -5.68
N ASN A 824 13.34 28.97 -6.21
CA ASN A 824 11.88 29.06 -6.36
C ASN A 824 11.12 29.02 -5.02
N THR A 825 11.74 29.51 -3.94
CA THR A 825 11.08 29.63 -2.62
C THR A 825 10.75 31.09 -2.31
N TRP A 826 9.54 31.33 -1.82
CA TRP A 826 9.13 32.62 -1.25
C TRP A 826 9.64 32.72 0.19
N TYR A 827 10.23 33.86 0.55
CA TYR A 827 10.76 34.12 1.89
C TYR A 827 10.09 35.33 2.53
N THR A 828 9.67 35.19 3.79
CA THR A 828 9.29 36.31 4.67
C THR A 828 10.27 36.41 5.84
N PHE A 829 10.82 37.61 6.05
CA PHE A 829 11.98 37.82 6.92
C PHE A 829 12.03 39.24 7.51
N THR A 830 12.76 39.39 8.61
CA THR A 830 13.13 40.69 9.21
C THR A 830 14.54 41.13 8.80
N GLU A 831 14.89 42.39 9.10
CA GLU A 831 16.19 43.03 8.77
C GLU A 831 17.41 42.20 9.22
N LYS A 832 17.23 41.36 10.23
CA LYS A 832 18.24 40.48 10.81
C LYS A 832 18.88 39.52 9.80
N TRP A 833 18.09 38.96 8.88
CA TRP A 833 18.52 37.86 8.01
C TRP A 833 19.24 38.35 6.76
N ILE A 834 19.24 39.66 6.49
CA ILE A 834 19.88 40.29 5.35
C ILE A 834 21.39 40.36 5.58
N LYS A 835 22.16 39.59 4.80
CA LYS A 835 23.62 39.59 4.80
C LYS A 835 24.17 40.80 4.04
N THR A 836 23.74 40.96 2.79
CA THR A 836 24.17 42.00 1.83
C THR A 836 22.99 42.42 0.96
N VAL A 837 23.01 43.67 0.47
CA VAL A 837 22.07 44.22 -0.51
C VAL A 837 22.90 44.77 -1.68
N TYR A 838 22.55 44.35 -2.89
CA TYR A 838 23.25 44.73 -4.12
C TYR A 838 22.49 45.84 -4.83
N ARG A 839 23.22 46.76 -5.45
CA ARG A 839 22.61 47.88 -6.21
C ARG A 839 21.95 47.43 -7.53
N ILE A 840 22.36 46.27 -8.04
CA ILE A 840 21.83 45.63 -9.24
C ILE A 840 20.55 44.85 -8.89
N GLY A 841 19.56 44.88 -9.78
CA GLY A 841 18.27 44.25 -9.58
C GLY A 841 17.40 44.27 -10.84
N PHE A 842 16.23 43.64 -10.82
CA PHE A 842 15.33 43.66 -11.97
C PHE A 842 14.80 45.09 -12.25
N PRO A 843 14.63 45.47 -13.54
CA PRO A 843 13.91 46.69 -13.90
C PRO A 843 12.44 46.54 -13.51
N ASN A 844 11.94 47.42 -12.64
CA ASN A 844 10.51 47.47 -12.31
C ASN A 844 9.75 48.28 -13.38
N VAL A 845 9.75 47.76 -14.61
CA VAL A 845 9.20 48.40 -15.83
C VAL A 845 8.36 47.36 -16.58
N ALA A 846 7.21 47.76 -17.11
CA ALA A 846 6.35 46.90 -17.92
C ALA A 846 7.06 46.45 -19.22
N LEU A 847 6.83 45.20 -19.64
CA LEU A 847 7.49 44.59 -20.81
C LEU A 847 6.87 45.06 -22.12
N ALA A 848 5.54 45.21 -22.18
CA ALA A 848 4.80 45.86 -23.25
C ALA A 848 3.87 46.97 -22.71
N GLN A 849 3.35 47.78 -23.64
CA GLN A 849 2.51 48.95 -23.34
C GLN A 849 1.09 48.53 -22.90
N GLY A 850 0.95 48.16 -21.63
CA GLY A 850 -0.29 47.67 -21.03
C GLY A 850 -0.10 46.54 -20.02
N ASP A 851 1.10 45.97 -19.91
CA ASP A 851 1.41 44.94 -18.91
C ASP A 851 1.50 45.52 -17.50
N ALA A 852 1.18 44.69 -16.49
CA ALA A 852 1.46 44.98 -15.09
C ALA A 852 2.98 45.06 -14.82
N LEU A 853 3.38 45.79 -13.79
CA LEU A 853 4.79 45.86 -13.39
C LEU A 853 5.28 44.50 -12.87
N PRO A 854 6.58 44.19 -12.98
CA PRO A 854 7.14 42.96 -12.42
C PRO A 854 6.86 42.77 -10.92
N ARG A 855 6.89 43.86 -10.13
CA ARG A 855 6.55 43.85 -8.69
C ARG A 855 5.08 43.45 -8.44
N GLU A 856 4.16 43.98 -9.23
CA GLU A 856 2.71 43.68 -9.18
C GLU A 856 2.44 42.23 -9.63
N THR A 857 3.07 41.83 -10.74
CA THR A 857 2.99 40.47 -11.29
C THR A 857 3.44 39.44 -10.25
N MET A 858 4.59 39.65 -9.61
CA MET A 858 5.07 38.79 -8.53
C MET A 858 4.12 38.78 -7.32
N SER A 859 3.52 39.91 -6.96
CA SER A 859 2.51 39.98 -5.88
C SER A 859 1.22 39.21 -6.21
N LEU A 860 0.79 39.20 -7.48
CA LEU A 860 -0.34 38.37 -7.95
C LEU A 860 -0.01 36.88 -7.94
N LEU A 861 1.23 36.50 -8.27
CA LEU A 861 1.69 35.11 -8.18
C LEU A 861 1.72 34.58 -6.75
N LEU A 862 2.00 35.45 -5.76
CA LEU A 862 1.91 35.11 -4.34
C LEU A 862 0.47 34.73 -3.94
N ASP A 863 -0.52 35.56 -4.29
CA ASP A 863 -1.92 35.34 -3.89
C ASP A 863 -2.60 34.16 -4.62
N LYS A 864 -2.03 33.62 -5.71
CA LYS A 864 -2.55 32.41 -6.38
C LYS A 864 -2.39 31.11 -5.58
N GLY A 865 -1.37 30.99 -4.73
CA GLY A 865 -1.00 29.71 -4.09
C GLY A 865 -1.94 29.26 -2.95
N GLU A 866 -1.99 27.95 -2.72
CA GLU A 866 -2.39 27.39 -1.42
C GLU A 866 -1.19 27.51 -0.47
N MET A 867 -1.37 28.18 0.68
CA MET A 867 -0.25 28.61 1.52
C MET A 867 -0.10 27.75 2.78
N LEU A 868 1.00 27.01 2.87
CA LEU A 868 1.56 26.53 4.13
C LEU A 868 2.94 27.17 4.31
N TRP A 869 3.02 28.17 5.19
CA TRP A 869 4.29 28.83 5.53
C TRP A 869 5.03 28.04 6.61
N GLU A 870 6.21 27.52 6.29
CA GLU A 870 7.06 26.82 7.25
C GLU A 870 8.07 27.76 7.92
N LYS A 871 8.36 27.52 9.20
CA LYS A 871 9.30 28.36 9.99
C LYS A 871 10.71 27.77 9.94
N LEU A 872 11.59 28.38 9.15
CA LEU A 872 13.00 27.95 9.05
C LEU A 872 13.82 28.34 10.28
N ALA A 873 13.66 29.56 10.78
CA ALA A 873 14.45 30.07 11.89
C ALA A 873 13.69 31.09 12.75
N ASP A 874 14.14 31.27 13.99
CA ASP A 874 13.50 32.15 14.97
C ASP A 874 14.52 32.95 15.77
N SER A 875 14.13 34.14 16.24
CA SER A 875 15.04 34.98 17.02
C SER A 875 14.34 36.09 17.83
N GLU A 876 15.10 36.70 18.74
CA GLU A 876 14.73 37.90 19.52
C GLU A 876 14.35 39.12 18.65
N PHE A 877 14.63 39.10 17.34
CA PHE A 877 14.29 40.15 16.38
C PHE A 877 13.45 39.61 15.20
N GLY A 878 12.59 38.62 15.47
CA GLY A 878 11.69 38.00 14.51
C GLY A 878 12.25 36.76 13.81
N GLY A 879 11.39 36.09 13.06
CA GLY A 879 11.67 34.82 12.38
C GLY A 879 11.98 34.94 10.88
N LEU A 880 12.34 33.81 10.30
CA LEU A 880 12.46 33.55 8.87
C LEU A 880 11.51 32.41 8.51
N TRP A 881 10.66 32.64 7.51
CA TRP A 881 9.69 31.66 7.01
C TRP A 881 9.82 31.47 5.51
N CYS A 882 9.42 30.30 5.03
CA CYS A 882 9.43 29.94 3.61
C CYS A 882 8.10 29.35 3.14
N MET A 883 7.86 29.43 1.83
CA MET A 883 6.75 28.78 1.13
C MET A 883 7.22 28.43 -0.29
N GLU A 884 6.91 27.22 -0.79
CA GLU A 884 7.31 26.80 -2.13
C GLU A 884 6.60 27.65 -3.22
N GLY A 885 7.33 28.01 -4.27
CA GLY A 885 6.83 28.79 -5.39
C GLY A 885 6.10 27.95 -6.43
N SER A 886 5.21 28.57 -7.20
CA SER A 886 4.47 27.91 -8.26
C SER A 886 5.34 27.61 -9.50
N LEU A 887 4.78 26.88 -10.47
CA LEU A 887 5.43 26.67 -11.77
C LEU A 887 5.62 27.99 -12.54
N GLU A 888 4.78 29.00 -12.27
CA GLU A 888 4.87 30.32 -12.89
C GLU A 888 6.04 31.14 -12.30
N THR A 889 6.30 31.06 -10.99
CA THR A 889 7.42 31.76 -10.33
C THR A 889 8.79 31.17 -10.68
N TRP A 890 8.86 29.90 -11.08
CA TRP A 890 10.11 29.22 -11.47
C TRP A 890 10.83 29.95 -12.62
N SER A 891 10.07 30.56 -13.54
CA SER A 891 10.61 31.38 -14.62
C SER A 891 11.35 32.63 -14.12
N TRP A 892 10.96 33.17 -12.97
CA TRP A 892 11.59 34.33 -12.33
C TRP A 892 12.76 33.93 -11.43
N SER A 893 12.66 32.80 -10.70
CA SER A 893 13.74 32.32 -9.82
C SER A 893 15.01 31.97 -10.61
N LEU A 894 14.86 31.42 -11.82
CA LEU A 894 15.98 31.13 -12.73
C LEU A 894 16.77 32.37 -13.18
N ASN A 895 16.18 33.56 -13.09
CA ASN A 895 16.82 34.83 -13.44
C ASN A 895 17.51 35.50 -12.23
N VAL A 896 17.49 34.88 -11.05
CA VAL A 896 18.21 35.36 -9.85
C VAL A 896 19.67 34.89 -9.93
N PRO A 897 20.66 35.81 -9.87
CA PRO A 897 22.07 35.47 -10.07
C PRO A 897 22.63 34.63 -8.92
N VAL A 898 23.47 33.65 -9.27
CA VAL A 898 24.28 32.89 -8.30
C VAL A 898 25.31 33.84 -7.67
N LEU A 899 25.52 33.74 -6.35
CA LEU A 899 26.38 34.65 -5.56
C LEU A 899 27.78 34.88 -6.15
N SER A 900 28.35 33.91 -6.87
CA SER A 900 29.66 34.02 -7.55
C SER A 900 29.67 34.89 -8.82
N SER A 901 28.55 35.54 -9.17
CA SER A 901 28.40 36.39 -10.36
C SER A 901 28.13 37.87 -10.05
N LEU A 902 27.98 38.22 -8.77
CA LEU A 902 27.86 39.60 -8.29
C LEU A 902 29.24 40.11 -7.82
N SER A 903 29.51 41.40 -7.98
CA SER A 903 30.80 41.98 -7.55
C SER A 903 30.71 42.58 -6.14
N GLU A 904 31.79 42.50 -5.36
CA GLU A 904 31.90 43.16 -4.05
C GLU A 904 31.74 44.69 -4.17
N SER A 905 32.03 45.27 -5.34
CA SER A 905 31.82 46.68 -5.67
C SER A 905 30.35 47.09 -5.87
N ASP A 906 29.41 46.15 -5.96
CA ASP A 906 27.97 46.42 -6.06
C ASP A 906 27.24 46.41 -4.71
N GLU A 907 27.95 46.16 -3.60
CA GLU A 907 27.37 46.08 -2.25
C GLU A 907 27.13 47.46 -1.63
N VAL A 908 25.90 47.71 -1.18
CA VAL A 908 25.43 49.04 -0.71
C VAL A 908 25.63 49.26 0.80
N LEU A 909 26.33 48.34 1.49
CA LEU A 909 26.52 48.38 2.95
C LEU A 909 27.59 49.38 3.41
N HIS A 910 27.30 50.67 3.27
CA HIS A 910 28.02 51.73 3.98
C HIS A 910 27.70 51.71 5.48
N MET A 911 28.41 50.82 6.20
CA MET A 911 28.36 50.67 7.65
C MET A 911 28.67 51.99 8.37
N SER A 912 27.72 52.51 9.16
CA SER A 912 27.85 53.81 9.82
C SER A 912 28.98 53.86 10.85
N PHE A 913 29.43 55.07 11.19
CA PHE A 913 30.44 55.28 12.24
C PHE A 913 29.95 54.75 13.60
N GLU A 914 28.69 54.97 13.94
CA GLU A 914 28.06 54.44 15.17
C GLU A 914 28.02 52.91 15.22
N TYR A 915 27.82 52.25 14.07
CA TYR A 915 27.86 50.78 14.02
C TYR A 915 29.29 50.25 14.27
N HIS A 916 30.32 50.93 13.75
CA HIS A 916 31.70 50.57 14.02
C HIS A 916 32.05 50.71 15.52
N ASP A 917 31.62 51.79 16.17
CA ASP A 917 31.79 51.97 17.61
C ASP A 917 31.07 50.89 18.43
N ALA A 918 29.81 50.57 18.08
CA ALA A 918 29.07 49.46 18.72
C ALA A 918 29.75 48.09 18.50
N VAL A 919 30.42 47.89 17.36
CA VAL A 919 31.21 46.70 17.06
C VAL A 919 32.49 46.63 17.90
N GLU A 920 33.23 47.72 18.07
CA GLU A 920 34.42 47.73 18.93
C GLU A 920 34.06 47.54 20.41
N ASN A 921 33.06 48.24 20.94
CA ASN A 921 32.56 48.04 22.31
C ASN A 921 32.18 46.56 22.57
N TYR A 922 31.52 45.89 21.62
CA TYR A 922 31.23 44.46 21.73
C TYR A 922 32.49 43.58 21.58
N LYS A 923 33.44 43.91 20.71
CA LYS A 923 34.74 43.21 20.59
C LYS A 923 35.50 43.28 21.91
N GLU A 924 35.65 44.46 22.51
CA GLU A 924 36.30 44.65 23.80
C GLU A 924 35.65 43.80 24.88
N GLN A 925 34.33 43.87 25.03
CA GLN A 925 33.59 43.07 26.01
C GLN A 925 33.69 41.56 25.73
N ARG A 926 33.73 41.14 24.46
CA ARG A 926 34.04 39.75 24.07
C ARG A 926 35.45 39.36 24.51
N THR A 927 36.45 40.25 24.45
CA THR A 927 37.78 39.98 25.01
C THR A 927 37.77 39.92 26.54
N LYS A 928 36.99 40.77 27.23
CA LYS A 928 36.84 40.76 28.70
C LYS A 928 36.28 39.42 29.18
N VAL A 929 35.18 38.96 28.58
CA VAL A 929 34.59 37.62 28.84
C VAL A 929 35.57 36.48 28.49
N ALA A 930 36.40 36.64 27.44
CA ALA A 930 37.43 35.65 27.10
C ALA A 930 38.61 35.65 28.11
N ARG A 931 39.01 36.81 28.63
CA ARG A 931 40.03 36.94 29.70
C ARG A 931 39.52 36.27 30.99
N LEU A 932 38.26 36.50 31.38
CA LEU A 932 37.65 35.84 32.55
C LEU A 932 37.54 34.32 32.39
N LYS A 933 37.15 33.83 31.21
CA LYS A 933 37.21 32.38 30.92
C LYS A 933 38.64 31.81 31.05
N LYS A 934 39.67 32.55 30.61
CA LYS A 934 41.08 32.15 30.78
C LYS A 934 41.57 32.26 32.22
N LYS A 935 41.00 33.14 33.06
CA LYS A 935 41.26 33.24 34.51
C LYS A 935 40.69 32.01 35.22
N ILE A 936 39.40 31.73 35.04
CA ILE A 936 38.70 30.55 35.59
C ILE A 936 39.38 29.23 35.18
N ALA A 937 39.85 29.12 33.94
CA ALA A 937 40.56 27.93 33.45
C ALA A 937 41.98 27.74 34.02
N ARG A 938 42.46 28.67 34.86
CA ARG A 938 43.76 28.61 35.56
C ARG A 938 43.63 28.46 37.08
N THR A 939 42.44 28.72 37.64
CA THR A 939 42.15 28.55 39.07
C THR A 939 42.19 27.07 39.45
N GLU A 940 42.69 26.77 40.65
CA GLU A 940 42.70 25.42 41.22
C GLU A 940 41.25 24.90 41.39
N GLY A 941 41.04 23.58 41.26
CA GLY A 941 39.69 23.01 41.25
C GLY A 941 38.92 23.11 39.92
N PHE A 942 39.42 23.83 38.91
CA PHE A 942 38.72 23.97 37.62
C PHE A 942 38.47 22.61 36.92
N LYS A 943 39.33 21.60 37.13
CA LYS A 943 39.17 20.27 36.54
C LYS A 943 37.95 19.53 37.13
N GLU A 944 37.77 19.55 38.45
CA GLU A 944 36.57 18.97 39.09
C GLU A 944 35.33 19.76 38.71
N TYR A 945 35.36 21.09 38.85
CA TYR A 945 34.21 21.94 38.56
C TYR A 945 33.75 21.83 37.09
N LYS A 946 34.70 21.73 36.14
CA LYS A 946 34.37 21.48 34.73
C LYS A 946 33.65 20.15 34.53
N LYS A 947 34.06 19.06 35.19
CA LYS A 947 33.34 17.77 35.13
C LYS A 947 31.88 17.94 35.57
N ILE A 948 31.63 18.62 36.69
CA ILE A 948 30.27 18.91 37.18
C ILE A 948 29.48 19.68 36.10
N VAL A 949 30.02 20.79 35.60
CA VAL A 949 29.35 21.62 34.58
C VAL A 949 29.09 20.90 33.26
N ASP A 950 29.98 20.01 32.82
CA ASP A 950 29.78 19.25 31.59
C ASP A 950 28.79 18.08 31.79
N THR A 951 28.74 17.44 32.97
CA THR A 951 27.65 16.50 33.31
C THR A 951 26.28 17.19 33.38
N VAL A 952 26.21 18.40 33.97
CA VAL A 952 24.97 19.20 34.05
C VAL A 952 24.42 19.53 32.66
N LYS A 953 25.26 19.95 31.71
CA LYS A 953 24.80 20.18 30.31
C LYS A 953 24.29 18.91 29.65
N PHE A 954 24.95 17.78 29.88
CA PHE A 954 24.53 16.50 29.31
C PHE A 954 23.15 16.08 29.84
N THR A 955 22.89 16.28 31.13
CA THR A 955 21.57 15.99 31.72
C THR A 955 20.53 17.07 31.36
N GLU A 956 20.89 18.34 31.20
CA GLU A 956 20.02 19.39 30.61
C GLU A 956 19.60 19.02 29.18
N GLU A 957 20.53 18.58 28.34
CA GLU A 957 20.24 18.09 27.00
C GLU A 957 19.35 16.83 27.02
N LYS A 958 19.62 15.87 27.92
CA LYS A 958 18.79 14.68 28.09
C LYS A 958 17.36 15.08 28.48
N ILE A 959 17.18 15.98 29.45
CA ILE A 959 15.86 16.53 29.83
C ILE A 959 15.19 17.23 28.64
N LYS A 960 15.92 18.02 27.85
CA LYS A 960 15.37 18.70 26.66
C LYS A 960 14.87 17.69 25.61
N ARG A 961 15.61 16.60 25.38
CA ARG A 961 15.22 15.48 24.49
C ARG A 961 14.00 14.73 25.05
N LEU A 962 13.97 14.43 26.36
CA LEU A 962 12.86 13.77 27.04
C LEU A 962 11.57 14.61 27.03
N LYS A 963 11.64 15.91 27.34
CA LYS A 963 10.49 16.83 27.28
C LYS A 963 9.97 16.99 25.84
N ALA A 964 10.84 16.96 24.83
CA ALA A 964 10.43 16.92 23.43
C ALA A 964 9.76 15.58 23.03
N ARG A 965 10.25 14.43 23.52
CA ARG A 965 9.62 13.12 23.34
C ARG A 965 8.24 13.07 24.01
N SER A 966 8.14 13.54 25.25
CA SER A 966 6.89 13.65 26.01
C SER A 966 5.84 14.48 25.25
N LYS A 967 6.15 15.72 24.84
CA LYS A 967 5.21 16.58 24.10
C LYS A 967 4.72 15.95 22.78
N ARG A 968 5.58 15.21 22.07
CA ARG A 968 5.18 14.43 20.88
C ARG A 968 4.23 13.29 21.24
N LEU A 969 4.47 12.60 22.35
CA LEU A 969 3.64 11.51 22.85
C LEU A 969 2.26 12.01 23.29
N THR A 970 2.17 13.12 24.04
CA THR A 970 0.91 13.76 24.45
C THR A 970 0.06 14.11 23.23
N LYS A 971 0.62 14.81 22.23
CA LYS A 971 -0.11 15.15 21.00
C LYS A 971 -0.59 13.90 20.25
N ARG A 972 0.18 12.80 20.27
CA ARG A 972 -0.24 11.54 19.65
C ARG A 972 -1.39 10.87 20.42
N ILE A 973 -1.41 10.93 21.75
CA ILE A 973 -2.52 10.43 22.57
C ILE A 973 -3.80 11.23 22.30
N GLU A 974 -3.71 12.56 22.21
CA GLU A 974 -4.81 13.46 21.84
C GLU A 974 -5.40 13.18 20.44
N GLN A 975 -4.64 12.50 19.58
CA GLN A 975 -5.06 12.11 18.22
C GLN A 975 -5.67 10.69 18.15
N ILE A 976 -5.69 9.93 19.25
CA ILE A 976 -6.20 8.54 19.32
C ILE A 976 -7.59 8.49 20.00
N GLU A 977 -8.37 9.57 19.91
CA GLU A 977 -9.79 9.53 20.30
C GLU A 977 -10.63 8.68 19.33
N PRO A 978 -11.67 7.96 19.80
CA PRO A 978 -12.58 7.18 18.95
C PRO A 978 -13.17 7.98 17.78
N SER A 979 -12.68 7.72 16.57
CA SER A 979 -13.14 8.36 15.33
C SER A 979 -14.54 7.89 14.94
N GLY A 980 -14.77 6.58 14.94
CA GLY A 980 -16.02 5.96 14.46
C GLY A 980 -17.28 6.44 15.18
N TRP A 981 -17.22 6.76 16.48
CA TRP A 981 -18.39 7.32 17.18
C TRP A 981 -18.70 8.76 16.77
N LYS A 982 -17.68 9.57 16.44
CA LYS A 982 -17.87 10.93 15.91
C LYS A 982 -18.49 10.88 14.51
N GLU A 983 -18.04 9.94 13.67
CA GLU A 983 -18.62 9.70 12.34
C GLU A 983 -20.07 9.21 12.43
N PHE A 984 -20.34 8.20 13.28
CA PHE A 984 -21.69 7.70 13.55
C PHE A 984 -22.66 8.83 13.93
N LEU A 985 -22.24 9.75 14.81
CA LEU A 985 -23.05 10.91 15.19
C LEU A 985 -23.32 11.85 14.00
N ARG A 986 -22.32 12.18 13.18
CA ARG A 986 -22.51 13.01 11.97
C ARG A 986 -23.51 12.39 10.99
N ILE A 987 -23.39 11.09 10.75
CA ILE A 987 -24.28 10.33 9.86
C ILE A 987 -25.70 10.28 10.45
N SER A 988 -25.83 10.10 11.77
CA SER A 988 -27.14 10.15 12.44
C SER A 988 -27.84 11.51 12.25
N ASN A 989 -27.09 12.63 12.29
CA ASN A 989 -27.65 13.96 12.05
C ASN A 989 -28.20 14.12 10.63
N VAL A 990 -27.52 13.58 9.62
CA VAL A 990 -28.02 13.56 8.23
C VAL A 990 -29.27 12.69 8.10
N ILE A 991 -29.30 11.52 8.72
CA ILE A 991 -30.48 10.63 8.80
C ILE A 991 -31.68 11.33 9.46
N HIS A 992 -31.43 12.15 10.48
CA HIS A 992 -32.46 12.90 11.18
C HIS A 992 -33.00 14.07 10.34
N GLU A 993 -32.12 14.87 9.73
CA GLU A 993 -32.51 16.03 8.92
C GLU A 993 -33.20 15.63 7.60
N THR A 994 -32.79 14.52 6.99
CA THR A 994 -33.50 13.90 5.84
C THR A 994 -34.84 13.24 6.22
N ARG A 995 -35.16 13.13 7.52
CA ARG A 995 -36.32 12.40 8.06
C ARG A 995 -36.38 10.94 7.60
N ALA A 996 -35.24 10.24 7.67
CA ALA A 996 -35.19 8.79 7.53
C ALA A 996 -35.45 8.06 8.86
N LEU A 997 -34.98 8.62 9.98
CA LEU A 997 -35.25 8.15 11.36
C LEU A 997 -35.37 9.36 12.31
N ASP A 998 -36.33 9.36 13.22
CA ASP A 998 -36.26 10.25 14.38
C ASP A 998 -35.47 9.58 15.51
N ILE A 999 -34.26 10.09 15.78
CA ILE A 999 -33.36 9.57 16.82
C ILE A 999 -34.01 9.62 18.21
N ASN A 1000 -34.87 10.62 18.47
CA ASN A 1000 -35.45 10.85 19.80
C ASN A 1000 -36.56 9.86 20.15
N THR A 1001 -37.27 9.33 19.14
CA THR A 1001 -38.38 8.39 19.30
C THR A 1001 -38.06 6.99 18.76
N GLN A 1002 -36.91 6.79 18.10
CA GLN A 1002 -36.50 5.56 17.42
C GLN A 1002 -37.49 5.08 16.33
N VAL A 1003 -38.34 6.00 15.86
CA VAL A 1003 -39.35 5.76 14.83
C VAL A 1003 -38.72 5.90 13.45
N ILE A 1004 -38.75 4.83 12.68
CA ILE A 1004 -38.23 4.80 11.31
C ILE A 1004 -39.32 5.30 10.34
N PHE A 1005 -38.96 6.26 9.51
CA PHE A 1005 -39.84 6.76 8.45
C PHE A 1005 -39.69 5.89 7.19
N PRO A 1006 -40.66 5.88 6.25
CA PRO A 1006 -40.59 5.02 5.07
C PRO A 1006 -39.34 5.22 4.20
N LEU A 1007 -38.73 6.43 4.17
CA LEU A 1007 -37.42 6.65 3.56
C LEU A 1007 -36.32 5.81 4.23
N GLY A 1008 -36.32 5.78 5.56
CA GLY A 1008 -35.41 4.98 6.36
C GLY A 1008 -35.66 3.48 6.20
N GLU A 1009 -36.92 3.03 6.12
CA GLU A 1009 -37.23 1.62 5.86
C GLU A 1009 -36.65 1.15 4.52
N THR A 1010 -36.80 1.96 3.46
CA THR A 1010 -36.19 1.67 2.15
C THR A 1010 -34.65 1.69 2.22
N ALA A 1011 -34.06 2.69 2.88
CA ALA A 1011 -32.60 2.82 3.04
C ALA A 1011 -31.97 1.73 3.93
N ALA A 1012 -32.70 1.20 4.91
CA ALA A 1012 -32.27 0.07 5.75
C ALA A 1012 -32.33 -1.27 5.00
N ALA A 1013 -33.22 -1.39 4.01
CA ALA A 1013 -33.43 -2.60 3.21
C ALA A 1013 -32.53 -2.70 1.96
N ILE A 1014 -32.20 -1.58 1.32
CA ILE A 1014 -31.36 -1.53 0.11
C ILE A 1014 -29.86 -1.73 0.43
N ARG A 1015 -29.08 -2.15 -0.57
CA ARG A 1015 -27.62 -2.30 -0.51
C ARG A 1015 -26.95 -1.58 -1.69
N GLY A 1016 -25.98 -0.74 -1.36
CA GLY A 1016 -25.16 0.03 -2.29
C GLY A 1016 -24.13 0.88 -1.55
N GLU A 1017 -23.38 1.72 -2.27
CA GLU A 1017 -22.31 2.56 -1.71
C GLU A 1017 -22.85 3.77 -0.91
N ASN A 1018 -24.10 4.19 -1.15
CA ASN A 1018 -24.83 5.18 -0.36
C ASN A 1018 -26.33 4.81 -0.31
N GLU A 1019 -26.75 4.12 0.76
CA GLU A 1019 -28.08 3.51 0.85
C GLU A 1019 -29.20 4.56 0.93
N LEU A 1020 -28.92 5.71 1.56
CA LEU A 1020 -29.85 6.84 1.70
C LEU A 1020 -30.09 7.55 0.36
N TRP A 1021 -29.03 7.83 -0.41
CA TRP A 1021 -29.14 8.39 -1.76
C TRP A 1021 -29.98 7.50 -2.68
N LEU A 1022 -29.69 6.19 -2.72
CA LEU A 1022 -30.45 5.25 -3.54
C LEU A 1022 -31.93 5.18 -3.14
N ALA A 1023 -32.24 5.21 -1.84
CA ALA A 1023 -33.63 5.25 -1.35
C ALA A 1023 -34.35 6.56 -1.71
N MET A 1024 -33.66 7.70 -1.69
CA MET A 1024 -34.22 8.99 -2.15
C MET A 1024 -34.54 8.97 -3.65
N VAL A 1025 -33.66 8.41 -4.48
CA VAL A 1025 -33.88 8.30 -5.94
C VAL A 1025 -35.02 7.33 -6.26
N LEU A 1026 -35.01 6.12 -5.68
CA LEU A 1026 -35.99 5.07 -6.00
C LEU A 1026 -37.42 5.37 -5.53
N ARG A 1027 -37.59 6.23 -4.51
CA ARG A 1027 -38.90 6.74 -4.09
C ARG A 1027 -39.36 7.98 -4.88
N ASN A 1028 -38.56 8.48 -5.81
CA ASN A 1028 -38.92 9.63 -6.63
C ASN A 1028 -39.91 9.24 -7.74
N LYS A 1029 -41.08 9.90 -7.77
CA LYS A 1029 -42.19 9.60 -8.71
C LYS A 1029 -41.83 9.83 -10.18
N ILE A 1030 -40.74 10.54 -10.47
CA ILE A 1030 -40.20 10.73 -11.82
C ILE A 1030 -39.89 9.39 -12.52
N LEU A 1031 -39.54 8.34 -11.77
CA LEU A 1031 -39.20 7.03 -12.33
C LEU A 1031 -40.41 6.22 -12.84
N LEU A 1032 -41.64 6.59 -12.46
CA LEU A 1032 -42.84 5.78 -12.71
C LEU A 1032 -43.22 5.64 -14.19
N ASP A 1033 -42.90 6.65 -15.01
CA ASP A 1033 -43.22 6.68 -16.43
C ASP A 1033 -42.09 6.21 -17.35
N LEU A 1034 -40.95 5.77 -16.78
CA LEU A 1034 -39.86 5.17 -17.54
C LEU A 1034 -40.23 3.77 -18.05
N LYS A 1035 -39.82 3.45 -19.28
CA LYS A 1035 -39.85 2.06 -19.78
C LYS A 1035 -38.78 1.22 -19.05
N PRO A 1036 -38.90 -0.11 -18.98
CA PRO A 1036 -37.90 -0.99 -18.34
C PRO A 1036 -36.45 -0.72 -18.77
N ALA A 1037 -36.19 -0.53 -20.08
CA ALA A 1037 -34.85 -0.19 -20.57
C ALA A 1037 -34.34 1.20 -20.15
N GLN A 1038 -35.23 2.18 -20.01
CA GLN A 1038 -34.91 3.53 -19.52
C GLN A 1038 -34.69 3.55 -18.01
N LEU A 1039 -35.45 2.74 -17.26
CA LEU A 1039 -35.22 2.52 -15.84
C LEU A 1039 -33.85 1.87 -15.60
N ALA A 1040 -33.48 0.86 -16.38
CA ALA A 1040 -32.14 0.27 -16.34
C ALA A 1040 -31.04 1.29 -16.64
N ALA A 1041 -31.25 2.19 -17.60
CA ALA A 1041 -30.32 3.26 -17.95
C ALA A 1041 -30.11 4.29 -16.82
N VAL A 1042 -31.15 4.60 -16.04
CA VAL A 1042 -31.05 5.43 -14.83
C VAL A 1042 -30.43 4.65 -13.66
N CYS A 1043 -30.79 3.39 -13.46
CA CYS A 1043 -30.14 2.55 -12.43
C CYS A 1043 -28.63 2.38 -12.69
N ALA A 1044 -28.21 2.31 -13.96
CA ALA A 1044 -26.82 2.24 -14.35
C ALA A 1044 -26.00 3.48 -13.96
N SER A 1045 -26.59 4.68 -13.97
CA SER A 1045 -25.86 5.90 -13.57
C SER A 1045 -25.64 6.00 -12.06
N LEU A 1046 -26.35 5.21 -11.26
CA LEU A 1046 -26.21 5.14 -9.80
C LEU A 1046 -25.18 4.10 -9.32
N VAL A 1047 -24.67 3.23 -10.22
CA VAL A 1047 -23.78 2.10 -9.89
C VAL A 1047 -22.51 2.05 -10.76
N SER A 1048 -22.25 3.11 -11.50
CA SER A 1048 -21.14 3.25 -12.45
C SER A 1048 -19.77 3.50 -11.80
N GLU A 1049 -19.71 3.65 -10.47
CA GLU A 1049 -18.49 4.03 -9.76
C GLU A 1049 -17.32 3.05 -10.02
N GLY A 1050 -16.14 3.61 -10.30
CA GLY A 1050 -14.91 2.87 -10.55
C GLY A 1050 -14.71 2.34 -11.98
N ILE A 1051 -15.71 2.47 -12.88
CA ILE A 1051 -15.61 2.13 -14.31
C ILE A 1051 -14.72 3.14 -15.06
N LYS A 1052 -13.97 2.70 -16.07
CA LYS A 1052 -12.97 3.54 -16.77
C LYS A 1052 -12.93 3.29 -18.29
N VAL A 1053 -13.11 4.35 -19.09
CA VAL A 1053 -13.11 4.30 -20.56
C VAL A 1053 -11.70 4.24 -21.16
N ARG A 1054 -11.52 3.47 -22.24
CA ARG A 1054 -10.29 3.50 -23.07
C ARG A 1054 -10.33 4.68 -24.06
N LEU A 1055 -9.89 5.86 -23.61
CA LEU A 1055 -9.72 7.13 -24.36
C LEU A 1055 -8.82 7.12 -25.65
N TRP A 1056 -8.67 5.99 -26.35
CA TRP A 1056 -7.74 5.86 -27.49
C TRP A 1056 -8.39 5.37 -28.82
N LYS A 1057 -9.65 4.88 -28.80
CA LYS A 1057 -10.40 4.70 -30.05
C LYS A 1057 -10.93 6.08 -30.51
N ASN A 1058 -10.21 6.77 -31.39
CA ASN A 1058 -10.59 8.13 -31.87
C ASN A 1058 -11.98 8.23 -32.54
N ASN A 1059 -12.65 7.10 -32.83
CA ASN A 1059 -13.98 7.02 -33.45
C ASN A 1059 -15.02 6.26 -32.59
N SER A 1060 -14.75 5.89 -31.32
CA SER A 1060 -15.71 5.10 -30.54
C SER A 1060 -16.88 5.95 -30.03
N SER A 1061 -18.07 5.76 -30.61
CA SER A 1061 -19.32 6.27 -30.05
C SER A 1061 -19.68 5.51 -28.77
N ILE A 1062 -19.69 6.23 -27.65
CA ILE A 1062 -20.51 5.84 -26.51
C ILE A 1062 -21.97 5.95 -26.95
N TYR A 1063 -22.79 4.93 -26.69
CA TYR A 1063 -24.22 4.97 -27.00
C TYR A 1063 -24.87 6.09 -26.18
N GLU A 1064 -25.43 7.09 -26.85
CA GLU A 1064 -26.10 8.22 -26.19
C GLU A 1064 -27.41 7.74 -25.53
N PRO A 1065 -27.67 8.06 -24.25
CA PRO A 1065 -28.95 7.77 -23.60
C PRO A 1065 -30.09 8.57 -24.23
N SER A 1066 -31.31 8.04 -24.18
CA SER A 1066 -32.48 8.74 -24.70
C SER A 1066 -32.72 10.06 -23.95
N THR A 1067 -33.31 11.04 -24.64
CA THR A 1067 -33.59 12.37 -24.06
C THR A 1067 -34.46 12.30 -22.80
N THR A 1068 -35.30 11.28 -22.66
CA THR A 1068 -36.04 10.99 -21.42
C THR A 1068 -35.08 10.67 -20.26
N VAL A 1069 -34.09 9.80 -20.48
CA VAL A 1069 -33.11 9.40 -19.47
C VAL A 1069 -32.21 10.57 -19.08
N ILE A 1070 -31.75 11.36 -20.06
CA ILE A 1070 -30.96 12.59 -19.80
C ILE A 1070 -31.76 13.57 -18.94
N ASN A 1071 -33.02 13.84 -19.30
CA ASN A 1071 -33.86 14.77 -18.53
C ASN A 1071 -34.10 14.30 -17.09
N VAL A 1072 -34.26 12.99 -16.86
CA VAL A 1072 -34.37 12.43 -15.50
C VAL A 1072 -33.06 12.57 -14.73
N ILE A 1073 -31.91 12.23 -15.34
CA ILE A 1073 -30.61 12.35 -14.67
C ILE A 1073 -30.31 13.81 -14.29
N ASN A 1074 -30.64 14.78 -15.14
CA ASN A 1074 -30.45 16.21 -14.81
C ASN A 1074 -31.25 16.64 -13.56
N VAL A 1075 -32.52 16.21 -13.43
CA VAL A 1075 -33.34 16.51 -12.25
C VAL A 1075 -32.85 15.76 -11.00
N LEU A 1076 -32.28 14.55 -11.18
CA LEU A 1076 -31.60 13.85 -10.09
C LEU A 1076 -30.32 14.56 -9.65
N ASP A 1077 -29.58 15.22 -10.55
CA ASP A 1077 -28.35 15.95 -10.21
C ASP A 1077 -28.62 17.25 -9.42
N GLU A 1078 -29.78 17.90 -9.65
CA GLU A 1078 -30.28 18.96 -8.77
C GLU A 1078 -30.53 18.43 -7.34
N HIS A 1079 -31.24 17.31 -7.19
CA HIS A 1079 -31.48 16.67 -5.89
C HIS A 1079 -30.18 16.19 -5.21
N ARG A 1080 -29.24 15.65 -5.99
CA ARG A 1080 -27.91 15.21 -5.55
C ARG A 1080 -27.11 16.38 -4.99
N SER A 1081 -27.15 17.53 -5.65
CA SER A 1081 -26.43 18.75 -5.21
C SER A 1081 -26.89 19.20 -3.82
N SER A 1082 -28.20 19.34 -3.60
CA SER A 1082 -28.74 19.67 -2.28
C SER A 1082 -28.50 18.60 -1.21
N PHE A 1083 -28.37 17.33 -1.59
CA PHE A 1083 -28.00 16.26 -0.65
C PHE A 1083 -26.50 16.30 -0.31
N LEU A 1084 -25.62 16.63 -1.25
CA LEU A 1084 -24.19 16.84 -1.00
C LEU A 1084 -23.95 18.04 -0.07
N GLU A 1085 -24.65 19.16 -0.27
CA GLU A 1085 -24.64 20.30 0.65
C GLU A 1085 -25.03 19.90 2.09
N LEU A 1086 -26.02 19.00 2.24
CA LEU A 1086 -26.45 18.47 3.53
C LEU A 1086 -25.41 17.53 4.16
N GLN A 1087 -24.70 16.72 3.37
CA GLN A 1087 -23.60 15.90 3.87
C GLN A 1087 -22.41 16.78 4.32
N GLU A 1088 -22.03 17.79 3.52
CA GLU A 1088 -20.96 18.74 3.84
C GLU A 1088 -21.25 19.52 5.13
N LYS A 1089 -22.49 20.03 5.28
CA LYS A 1089 -22.99 20.71 6.50
C LYS A 1089 -22.72 19.95 7.79
N HIS A 1090 -22.79 18.61 7.75
CA HIS A 1090 -22.54 17.72 8.90
C HIS A 1090 -21.14 17.08 8.89
N GLY A 1091 -20.30 17.36 7.90
CA GLY A 1091 -18.96 16.80 7.75
C GLY A 1091 -18.95 15.30 7.40
N VAL A 1092 -19.84 14.87 6.52
CA VAL A 1092 -19.94 13.50 6.00
C VAL A 1092 -19.45 13.47 4.54
N GLU A 1093 -18.57 12.53 4.19
CA GLU A 1093 -17.91 12.44 2.87
C GLU A 1093 -18.26 11.13 2.13
N ILE A 1094 -19.53 10.72 2.19
CA ILE A 1094 -20.01 9.50 1.49
C ILE A 1094 -20.31 9.85 0.01
N PRO A 1095 -19.79 9.10 -0.98
CA PRO A 1095 -20.06 9.37 -2.39
C PRO A 1095 -21.55 9.36 -2.76
N CYS A 1096 -21.95 10.25 -3.66
CA CYS A 1096 -23.27 10.25 -4.29
C CYS A 1096 -23.08 9.98 -5.79
N CYS A 1097 -23.11 8.71 -6.19
CA CYS A 1097 -22.89 8.30 -7.57
C CYS A 1097 -24.07 8.74 -8.46
N LEU A 1098 -23.74 9.46 -9.54
CA LEU A 1098 -24.64 9.82 -10.64
C LEU A 1098 -23.78 10.19 -11.86
N ASP A 1099 -23.63 9.26 -12.81
CA ASP A 1099 -22.87 9.46 -14.05
C ASP A 1099 -23.63 8.88 -15.27
N SER A 1100 -24.00 9.75 -16.20
CA SER A 1100 -24.76 9.40 -17.42
C SER A 1100 -23.91 8.75 -18.52
N GLN A 1101 -22.58 8.71 -18.39
CA GLN A 1101 -21.65 8.25 -19.44
C GLN A 1101 -21.95 6.82 -19.94
N PHE A 1102 -22.55 5.96 -19.11
CA PHE A 1102 -22.85 4.58 -19.49
C PHE A 1102 -24.35 4.28 -19.65
N SER A 1103 -25.23 5.24 -19.36
CA SER A 1103 -26.68 5.02 -19.35
C SER A 1103 -27.21 4.52 -20.71
N GLY A 1104 -26.79 5.12 -21.83
CA GLY A 1104 -27.25 4.72 -23.16
C GLY A 1104 -26.74 3.35 -23.62
N MET A 1105 -25.57 2.92 -23.14
CA MET A 1105 -25.10 1.53 -23.35
C MET A 1105 -26.03 0.52 -22.66
N VAL A 1106 -26.43 0.82 -21.43
CA VAL A 1106 -27.34 -0.06 -20.67
C VAL A 1106 -28.76 0.01 -21.22
N GLU A 1107 -29.21 1.19 -21.70
CA GLU A 1107 -30.48 1.33 -22.42
C GLU A 1107 -30.52 0.45 -23.68
N ALA A 1108 -29.42 0.40 -24.45
CA ALA A 1108 -29.30 -0.44 -25.64
C ALA A 1108 -29.29 -1.94 -25.28
N TRP A 1109 -28.56 -2.35 -24.23
CA TRP A 1109 -28.59 -3.74 -23.76
C TRP A 1109 -29.97 -4.16 -23.27
N ALA A 1110 -30.64 -3.34 -22.45
CA ALA A 1110 -31.99 -3.60 -21.95
C ALA A 1110 -33.06 -3.47 -23.06
N SER A 1111 -32.73 -2.88 -24.21
CA SER A 1111 -33.56 -2.87 -25.43
C SER A 1111 -33.33 -4.09 -26.34
N GLY A 1112 -32.37 -4.97 -26.03
CA GLY A 1112 -32.19 -6.26 -26.70
C GLY A 1112 -31.00 -6.38 -27.67
N LEU A 1113 -30.08 -5.40 -27.76
CA LEU A 1113 -28.89 -5.52 -28.60
C LEU A 1113 -28.05 -6.77 -28.26
N THR A 1114 -27.42 -7.41 -29.26
CA THR A 1114 -26.51 -8.53 -28.98
C THR A 1114 -25.18 -8.04 -28.37
N TRP A 1115 -24.48 -8.95 -27.68
CA TRP A 1115 -23.20 -8.63 -27.06
C TRP A 1115 -22.15 -8.23 -28.10
N ARG A 1116 -22.15 -8.89 -29.27
CA ARG A 1116 -21.23 -8.60 -30.37
C ARG A 1116 -21.46 -7.21 -30.97
N GLU A 1117 -22.71 -6.84 -31.25
CA GLU A 1117 -23.06 -5.51 -31.77
C GLU A 1117 -22.61 -4.42 -30.80
N MET A 1118 -22.97 -4.56 -29.51
CA MET A 1118 -22.57 -3.63 -28.46
C MET A 1118 -21.04 -3.49 -28.32
N MET A 1119 -20.29 -4.59 -28.47
CA MET A 1119 -18.82 -4.61 -28.30
C MET A 1119 -18.03 -4.11 -29.51
N MET A 1120 -18.61 -4.04 -30.72
CA MET A 1120 -17.90 -3.50 -31.90
C MET A 1120 -17.50 -2.02 -31.69
N ASP A 1121 -18.46 -1.19 -31.30
CA ASP A 1121 -18.26 0.26 -31.14
C ASP A 1121 -17.76 0.64 -29.73
N CYS A 1122 -17.82 -0.28 -28.76
CA CYS A 1122 -17.47 -0.02 -27.36
C CYS A 1122 -15.98 0.36 -27.12
N ALA A 1123 -15.75 1.17 -26.07
CA ALA A 1123 -14.43 1.56 -25.56
C ALA A 1123 -14.15 1.09 -24.12
N LEU A 1124 -14.96 0.18 -23.56
CA LEU A 1124 -14.74 -0.45 -22.24
C LEU A 1124 -13.96 -1.77 -22.37
N ASP A 1125 -13.49 -2.28 -21.23
CA ASP A 1125 -13.09 -3.69 -21.10
C ASP A 1125 -14.34 -4.56 -20.98
N ASP A 1126 -14.34 -5.74 -21.62
CA ASP A 1126 -15.40 -6.76 -21.61
C ASP A 1126 -15.93 -7.01 -20.18
N GLY A 1127 -15.02 -7.20 -19.22
CA GLY A 1127 -15.29 -7.45 -17.81
C GLY A 1127 -15.65 -6.22 -16.97
N ASP A 1128 -15.46 -4.99 -17.48
CA ASP A 1128 -15.99 -3.78 -16.84
C ASP A 1128 -17.43 -3.51 -17.29
N LEU A 1129 -17.74 -3.69 -18.58
CA LEU A 1129 -19.10 -3.61 -19.10
C LEU A 1129 -19.99 -4.69 -18.47
N ALA A 1130 -19.49 -5.92 -18.37
CA ALA A 1130 -20.21 -6.99 -17.66
C ALA A 1130 -20.44 -6.67 -16.18
N ARG A 1131 -19.51 -5.99 -15.50
CA ARG A 1131 -19.68 -5.56 -14.11
C ARG A 1131 -20.73 -4.46 -13.97
N LEU A 1132 -20.79 -3.52 -14.92
CA LEU A 1132 -21.85 -2.52 -14.97
C LEU A 1132 -23.22 -3.19 -15.11
N LEU A 1133 -23.38 -4.03 -16.13
CA LEU A 1133 -24.65 -4.71 -16.40
C LEU A 1133 -25.08 -5.58 -15.22
N ARG A 1134 -24.16 -6.32 -14.60
CA ARG A 1134 -24.45 -7.12 -13.39
C ARG A 1134 -24.81 -6.24 -12.19
N ARG A 1135 -24.06 -5.18 -11.88
CA ARG A 1135 -24.42 -4.22 -10.81
C ARG A 1135 -25.82 -3.59 -11.03
N THR A 1136 -26.16 -3.27 -12.28
CA THR A 1136 -27.48 -2.74 -12.61
C THR A 1136 -28.58 -3.81 -12.42
N ILE A 1137 -28.33 -5.06 -12.83
CA ILE A 1137 -29.23 -6.19 -12.55
C ILE A 1137 -29.39 -6.38 -11.03
N ASP A 1138 -28.30 -6.36 -10.26
CA ASP A 1138 -28.31 -6.56 -8.81
C ASP A 1138 -29.03 -5.42 -8.07
N LEU A 1139 -29.03 -4.18 -8.59
CA LEU A 1139 -29.86 -3.08 -8.10
C LEU A 1139 -31.34 -3.27 -8.50
N LEU A 1140 -31.62 -3.55 -9.77
CA LEU A 1140 -32.99 -3.79 -10.26
C LEU A 1140 -33.66 -4.98 -9.53
N ALA A 1141 -32.91 -6.03 -9.20
CA ALA A 1141 -33.36 -7.21 -8.47
C ALA A 1141 -33.54 -6.97 -6.95
N GLN A 1142 -33.14 -5.81 -6.42
CA GLN A 1142 -33.48 -5.37 -5.07
C GLN A 1142 -34.80 -4.61 -5.02
N ILE A 1143 -35.09 -3.75 -6.00
CA ILE A 1143 -36.28 -2.86 -6.03
C ILE A 1143 -37.61 -3.56 -5.64
N PRO A 1144 -37.94 -4.78 -6.13
CA PRO A 1144 -39.18 -5.48 -5.78
C PRO A 1144 -39.28 -5.97 -4.33
N LYS A 1145 -38.17 -5.95 -3.59
CA LYS A 1145 -38.07 -6.39 -2.19
C LYS A 1145 -38.06 -5.21 -1.21
N LEU A 1146 -38.00 -3.97 -1.71
CA LEU A 1146 -37.91 -2.77 -0.89
C LEU A 1146 -39.30 -2.36 -0.36
N PRO A 1147 -39.42 -1.97 0.92
CA PRO A 1147 -40.62 -1.34 1.45
C PRO A 1147 -40.80 0.07 0.85
N ASP A 1148 -42.05 0.54 0.82
CA ASP A 1148 -42.47 1.87 0.35
C ASP A 1148 -41.98 2.27 -1.07
N VAL A 1149 -41.89 1.29 -1.98
CA VAL A 1149 -41.65 1.50 -3.41
C VAL A 1149 -42.90 1.15 -4.21
N ASP A 1150 -43.21 1.99 -5.21
CA ASP A 1150 -44.41 1.85 -6.05
C ASP A 1150 -44.42 0.56 -6.88
N GLN A 1151 -45.55 -0.16 -6.88
CA GLN A 1151 -45.72 -1.45 -7.56
C GLN A 1151 -45.44 -1.38 -9.08
N ARG A 1152 -45.69 -0.23 -9.73
CA ARG A 1152 -45.35 -0.02 -11.15
C ARG A 1152 -43.84 0.03 -11.36
N LEU A 1153 -43.11 0.66 -10.44
CA LEU A 1153 -41.64 0.69 -10.47
C LEU A 1153 -41.06 -0.69 -10.16
N GLN A 1154 -41.58 -1.38 -9.16
CA GLN A 1154 -41.20 -2.76 -8.82
C GLN A 1154 -41.40 -3.70 -10.03
N LYS A 1155 -42.54 -3.62 -10.72
CA LYS A 1155 -42.78 -4.42 -11.93
C LYS A 1155 -41.81 -4.05 -13.05
N ASN A 1156 -41.65 -2.77 -13.37
CA ASN A 1156 -40.71 -2.32 -14.40
C ASN A 1156 -39.27 -2.77 -14.11
N ALA A 1157 -38.88 -2.85 -12.83
CA ALA A 1157 -37.58 -3.36 -12.41
C ALA A 1157 -37.42 -4.88 -12.61
N VAL A 1158 -38.45 -5.68 -12.32
CA VAL A 1158 -38.48 -7.12 -12.67
C VAL A 1158 -38.37 -7.32 -14.18
N ASP A 1159 -39.20 -6.61 -14.95
CA ASP A 1159 -39.22 -6.70 -16.41
C ASP A 1159 -37.85 -6.28 -17.01
N ALA A 1160 -37.21 -5.25 -16.46
CA ALA A 1160 -35.86 -4.82 -16.86
C ALA A 1160 -34.78 -5.86 -16.50
N SER A 1161 -34.77 -6.34 -15.25
CA SER A 1161 -33.81 -7.32 -14.76
C SER A 1161 -33.83 -8.60 -15.61
N ASN A 1162 -35.03 -9.11 -15.92
CA ASN A 1162 -35.22 -10.33 -16.71
C ASN A 1162 -34.75 -10.19 -18.17
N VAL A 1163 -34.83 -8.99 -18.77
CA VAL A 1163 -34.37 -8.73 -20.14
C VAL A 1163 -32.85 -8.49 -20.20
N MET A 1164 -32.27 -8.00 -19.10
CA MET A 1164 -30.83 -7.79 -18.98
C MET A 1164 -30.04 -9.06 -18.64
N ASP A 1165 -30.60 -9.98 -17.85
CA ASP A 1165 -29.90 -11.19 -17.38
C ASP A 1165 -29.93 -12.32 -18.44
N ARG A 1166 -29.10 -12.15 -19.48
CA ARG A 1166 -28.97 -13.06 -20.63
C ARG A 1166 -27.50 -13.24 -21.04
N PRO A 1167 -27.13 -14.27 -21.83
CA PRO A 1167 -25.75 -14.52 -22.20
C PRO A 1167 -25.06 -13.32 -22.89
N PRO A 1168 -23.78 -13.03 -22.60
CA PRO A 1168 -22.90 -13.77 -21.69
C PRO A 1168 -23.00 -13.35 -20.21
N ILE A 1169 -23.95 -12.49 -19.81
CA ILE A 1169 -24.04 -11.91 -18.45
C ILE A 1169 -24.65 -12.90 -17.43
N SER A 1170 -25.71 -13.61 -17.80
CA SER A 1170 -26.33 -14.65 -16.96
C SER A 1170 -25.37 -15.79 -16.62
N GLU A 1171 -24.40 -16.06 -17.51
CA GLU A 1171 -23.37 -17.10 -17.39
C GLU A 1171 -22.24 -16.70 -16.40
N LEU A 1172 -22.32 -15.51 -15.80
CA LEU A 1172 -21.34 -15.01 -14.84
C LEU A 1172 -21.76 -15.23 -13.38
N ALA A 1173 -22.99 -15.72 -13.15
CA ALA A 1173 -23.57 -15.87 -11.81
C ALA A 1173 -23.03 -17.09 -11.02
N GLY A 1174 -22.59 -18.16 -11.70
CA GLY A 1174 -22.10 -19.39 -11.07
C GLY A 1174 -21.46 -20.40 -12.03
#